data_AF-A0A7K2TJM3-F1
#
_entry.id   AF-A0A7K2TJM3-F1
#
_cell.length_a   1.000
_cell.length_b   1.000
_cell.length_c   1.000
_cell.angle_alpha   90.00
_cell.angle_beta   90.00
_cell.angle_gamma   90.00
#
_symmetry.space_group_name_H-M   'P 1'
#
loop_
_entity.id
_entity.type
_entity.pdbx_description
1 polymer ?
#
loop_
_entity_poly.entity_id
_entity_poly.type
_entity_poly.pdbx_seq_one_letter_code
_entity_poly.pdbx_strand_id
1 'polypeptide(L)'
;MSVPPPTEPPAWVPFDDEPLFLPEMLLGVDRMDAADVLRTDRYLRQVMMARGGVLHLACAWNALHFGFDVALGAYHSALLDPQHFHVVRPARDGARPAVPTGAFLRIERGTRWLWAEAVGKFGLSSECDDDGWLPAARSGDRAGSLRPDGVWGREEALVVDITAFGPPSPVEVKEIARLHRSGLLDERGHVASTGLYPAQDLALLEDVAYYQRYLLTDARPLLATGPLGGLLDDPHDADLLARALTASFGTVADLLRRMPDSRLWGPYAVAGCSTGSLPGPVIDEVVHRVRRPRNGAPCYTAVWPLLRAACDAAGARYLTEGPTALASLATLNLAIAGQVTEPKGQIDLRVDDLWQQGGVWRAQQPPLPWYVNGADPLTALGIGHGEHTGYFHAVPLPPGGVPAREESVGEVLVPLDDTEAPLLTEEIRPGESVPVIEHLDDHLAVYTCCLLPRDIDRGALPLPASIREGLADGSAVIELHHDGDLDYPRVPQESAVEETMLTGVDWPWSFYPGIRLTVTVPRGGRRVHAVTTLLEEPLQFGDDGPFLWDCDLEALRRHLGLPPSEPGRRPSVPPRASRSGCASAVDSLCSLIVAALRQYGTPGMFDTRSIQGHRLSAVLFGPGPVPPALLWTVIHSCEDLAAQGLLEREGVPGEPDLFTWWPADAASARGRLPITLEQQAMRSRVKAHYVPPGLRKLPPGQQPSADARSSYARWRVEMLGAGVETTLPNGYTFVRGHRRGVEQPPSWHEDLTGCS
;
A
#
# COMPACT_ATOMS: atom_id res chain seq x y z
N MET A 1 -43.35 18.11 14.23
CA MET A 1 -41.98 17.57 14.36
C MET A 1 -41.54 17.18 12.97
N SER A 2 -40.42 17.70 12.49
CA SER A 2 -39.87 17.24 11.20
C SER A 2 -39.29 15.85 11.42
N VAL A 3 -39.63 14.90 10.54
CA VAL A 3 -38.92 13.62 10.47
C VAL A 3 -37.48 13.96 10.03
N PRO A 4 -36.43 13.44 10.70
CA PRO A 4 -35.08 13.59 10.17
C PRO A 4 -35.00 12.96 8.77
N PRO A 5 -34.16 13.46 7.86
CA PRO A 5 -33.93 12.75 6.60
C PRO A 5 -33.50 11.31 6.91
N PRO A 6 -33.95 10.30 6.14
CA PRO A 6 -33.43 8.96 6.32
C PRO A 6 -31.92 9.01 6.14
N THR A 7 -31.19 8.64 7.20
CA THR A 7 -29.74 8.43 7.11
C THR A 7 -29.51 7.40 6.01
N GLU A 8 -28.64 7.71 5.05
CA GLU A 8 -28.24 6.70 4.07
C GLU A 8 -27.71 5.47 4.83
N PRO A 9 -28.05 4.25 4.39
CA PRO A 9 -27.48 3.05 4.99
C PRO A 9 -25.94 3.08 4.87
N PRO A 10 -25.21 2.40 5.77
CA PRO A 10 -23.75 2.37 5.71
C PRO A 10 -23.27 1.95 4.32
N ALA A 11 -22.12 2.49 3.92
CA ALA A 11 -21.43 2.03 2.72
C ALA A 11 -21.00 0.57 2.89
N TRP A 12 -21.00 -0.18 1.79
CA TRP A 12 -20.52 -1.57 1.77
C TRP A 12 -19.05 -1.61 2.21
N VAL A 13 -18.75 -2.41 3.23
CA VAL A 13 -17.39 -2.66 3.72
C VAL A 13 -16.86 -3.90 2.98
N PRO A 14 -15.84 -3.77 2.11
CA PRO A 14 -15.31 -4.91 1.38
C PRO A 14 -14.85 -6.03 2.32
N PHE A 15 -15.18 -7.27 1.96
CA PHE A 15 -14.80 -8.52 2.65
C PHE A 15 -15.49 -8.78 4.01
N ASP A 16 -15.93 -7.75 4.73
CA ASP A 16 -16.77 -7.87 5.93
C ASP A 16 -18.27 -8.02 5.57
N ASP A 17 -18.76 -7.26 4.59
CA ASP A 17 -20.13 -7.37 4.07
C ASP A 17 -20.25 -8.41 2.93
N GLU A 18 -21.46 -8.97 2.76
CA GLU A 18 -21.81 -9.87 1.65
C GLU A 18 -21.46 -9.24 0.28
N PRO A 19 -20.78 -9.98 -0.63
CA PRO A 19 -20.09 -9.42 -1.78
C PRO A 19 -21.00 -8.82 -2.85
N LEU A 20 -20.53 -7.75 -3.50
CA LEU A 20 -21.21 -7.11 -4.63
C LEU A 20 -20.73 -7.59 -6.02
N PHE A 21 -19.62 -8.35 -6.09
CA PHE A 21 -19.16 -8.97 -7.32
C PHE A 21 -19.76 -10.39 -7.44
N LEU A 22 -20.92 -10.47 -8.10
CA LEU A 22 -21.78 -11.67 -8.11
C LEU A 22 -21.66 -12.51 -9.39
N PRO A 23 -21.94 -13.83 -9.35
CA PRO A 23 -21.96 -14.71 -10.53
C PRO A 23 -22.82 -14.16 -11.69
N GLU A 24 -23.95 -13.55 -11.35
CA GLU A 24 -24.93 -12.95 -12.27
C GLU A 24 -24.31 -11.84 -13.12
N MET A 25 -23.25 -11.18 -12.63
CA MET A 25 -22.53 -10.16 -13.40
C MET A 25 -21.83 -10.73 -14.64
N LEU A 26 -21.58 -12.04 -14.69
CA LEU A 26 -21.04 -12.72 -15.87
C LEU A 26 -22.12 -12.98 -16.94
N LEU A 27 -23.40 -12.73 -16.62
CA LEU A 27 -24.56 -13.01 -17.47
C LEU A 27 -25.33 -11.75 -17.90
N GLY A 28 -24.96 -10.57 -17.40
CA GLY A 28 -25.59 -9.27 -17.69
C GLY A 28 -26.51 -8.77 -16.56
N VAL A 29 -26.64 -7.45 -16.43
CA VAL A 29 -27.44 -6.82 -15.36
C VAL A 29 -28.91 -7.27 -15.33
N ASP A 30 -29.48 -7.65 -16.48
CA ASP A 30 -30.84 -8.20 -16.58
C ASP A 30 -30.98 -9.63 -16.02
N ARG A 31 -29.91 -10.17 -15.41
CA ARG A 31 -29.87 -11.43 -14.65
C ARG A 31 -29.61 -11.25 -13.16
N MET A 32 -29.22 -10.05 -12.73
CA MET A 32 -29.03 -9.73 -11.30
C MET A 32 -30.39 -9.50 -10.63
N ASP A 33 -30.52 -9.89 -9.37
CA ASP A 33 -31.73 -9.57 -8.60
C ASP A 33 -31.82 -8.07 -8.30
N ALA A 34 -33.05 -7.54 -8.28
CA ALA A 34 -33.28 -6.09 -8.16
C ALA A 34 -32.77 -5.48 -6.83
N ALA A 35 -32.58 -6.30 -5.80
CA ALA A 35 -31.96 -5.89 -4.54
C ALA A 35 -30.46 -5.62 -4.72
N ASP A 36 -29.75 -6.46 -5.47
CA ASP A 36 -28.30 -6.38 -5.65
C ASP A 36 -27.90 -5.36 -6.72
N VAL A 37 -28.74 -5.16 -7.73
CA VAL A 37 -28.65 -3.98 -8.61
C VAL A 37 -28.72 -2.70 -7.76
N LEU A 38 -29.67 -2.59 -6.83
CA LEU A 38 -29.84 -1.40 -5.97
C LEU A 38 -28.69 -1.24 -4.94
N ARG A 39 -28.09 -2.34 -4.46
CA ARG A 39 -26.88 -2.29 -3.61
C ARG A 39 -25.66 -1.82 -4.40
N THR A 40 -25.43 -2.42 -5.57
CA THR A 40 -24.28 -2.16 -6.44
C THR A 40 -24.33 -0.74 -7.00
N ASP A 41 -25.50 -0.25 -7.44
CA ASP A 41 -25.68 1.15 -7.84
C ASP A 41 -25.40 2.14 -6.71
N ARG A 42 -25.84 1.82 -5.47
CA ARG A 42 -25.56 2.67 -4.29
C ARG A 42 -24.07 2.71 -4.00
N TYR A 43 -23.41 1.55 -3.98
CA TYR A 43 -21.98 1.46 -3.72
C TYR A 43 -21.17 2.20 -4.81
N LEU A 44 -21.42 1.93 -6.10
CA LEU A 44 -20.72 2.62 -7.19
C LEU A 44 -20.96 4.14 -7.18
N ARG A 45 -22.15 4.60 -6.78
CA ARG A 45 -22.43 6.02 -6.52
C ARG A 45 -21.59 6.56 -5.35
N GLN A 46 -21.47 5.82 -4.24
CA GLN A 46 -20.66 6.20 -3.09
C GLN A 46 -19.15 6.25 -3.42
N VAL A 47 -18.63 5.28 -4.19
CA VAL A 47 -17.24 5.30 -4.73
C VAL A 47 -17.02 6.51 -5.63
N MET A 48 -17.97 6.81 -6.53
CA MET A 48 -17.93 8.00 -7.38
C MET A 48 -17.94 9.31 -6.56
N MET A 49 -18.66 9.38 -5.43
CA MET A 49 -18.60 10.52 -4.51
C MET A 49 -17.25 10.65 -3.82
N ALA A 50 -16.72 9.54 -3.26
CA ALA A 50 -15.41 9.52 -2.59
C ALA A 50 -14.28 9.98 -3.52
N ARG A 51 -14.37 9.69 -4.83
CA ARG A 51 -13.39 10.06 -5.86
C ARG A 51 -13.70 11.38 -6.59
N GLY A 52 -14.45 12.29 -5.96
CA GLY A 52 -14.63 13.66 -6.45
C GLY A 52 -15.70 13.84 -7.55
N GLY A 53 -16.65 12.91 -7.65
CA GLY A 53 -17.84 13.03 -8.50
C GLY A 53 -17.70 12.49 -9.92
N VAL A 54 -16.62 11.74 -10.21
CA VAL A 54 -16.35 11.05 -11.48
C VAL A 54 -15.84 9.62 -11.22
N LEU A 55 -16.18 8.67 -12.09
CA LEU A 55 -15.70 7.29 -12.01
C LEU A 55 -15.54 6.69 -13.41
N HIS A 56 -14.33 6.28 -13.78
CA HIS A 56 -14.08 5.54 -15.02
C HIS A 56 -14.56 4.09 -14.89
N LEU A 57 -15.09 3.50 -15.97
CA LEU A 57 -15.59 2.12 -15.99
C LEU A 57 -14.59 1.09 -15.43
N ALA A 58 -13.30 1.20 -15.77
CA ALA A 58 -12.28 0.29 -15.22
C ALA A 58 -12.13 0.45 -13.69
N CYS A 59 -12.20 1.67 -13.15
CA CYS A 59 -12.13 1.92 -11.71
C CYS A 59 -13.42 1.51 -10.99
N ALA A 60 -14.59 1.57 -11.65
CA ALA A 60 -15.83 1.00 -11.14
C ALA A 60 -15.77 -0.53 -11.04
N TRP A 61 -15.20 -1.19 -12.05
CA TRP A 61 -14.97 -2.64 -12.01
C TRP A 61 -13.92 -3.01 -10.94
N ASN A 62 -12.82 -2.25 -10.84
CA ASN A 62 -11.82 -2.43 -9.80
C ASN A 62 -12.40 -2.29 -8.39
N ALA A 63 -13.27 -1.30 -8.15
CA ALA A 63 -13.90 -1.09 -6.85
C ALA A 63 -14.66 -2.34 -6.38
N LEU A 64 -15.41 -2.98 -7.28
CA LEU A 64 -16.14 -4.22 -7.02
C LEU A 64 -15.24 -5.45 -6.91
N HIS A 65 -14.19 -5.56 -7.75
CA HIS A 65 -13.34 -6.74 -7.82
C HIS A 65 -12.23 -6.78 -6.74
N PHE A 66 -11.66 -5.62 -6.42
CA PHE A 66 -10.53 -5.48 -5.47
C PHE A 66 -10.93 -4.86 -4.13
N GLY A 67 -12.19 -4.46 -3.96
CA GLY A 67 -12.72 -3.91 -2.71
C GLY A 67 -12.19 -2.51 -2.42
N PHE A 68 -12.83 -1.49 -3.01
CA PHE A 68 -12.58 -0.10 -2.60
C PHE A 68 -13.47 0.27 -1.41
N ASP A 69 -12.86 0.51 -0.26
CA ASP A 69 -13.53 0.97 0.95
C ASP A 69 -13.85 2.47 0.82
N VAL A 70 -15.14 2.81 0.95
CA VAL A 70 -15.66 4.18 0.83
C VAL A 70 -15.35 5.04 2.08
N ALA A 71 -15.26 4.42 3.26
CA ALA A 71 -14.99 5.11 4.53
C ALA A 71 -13.48 5.41 4.70
N LEU A 72 -12.61 4.51 4.23
CA LEU A 72 -11.16 4.74 4.13
C LEU A 72 -10.78 5.57 2.90
N GLY A 73 -11.59 5.52 1.83
CA GLY A 73 -11.29 6.14 0.54
C GLY A 73 -10.17 5.41 -0.22
N ALA A 74 -10.03 4.10 -0.02
CA ALA A 74 -8.87 3.31 -0.44
C ALA A 74 -9.22 1.86 -0.80
N TYR A 75 -8.41 1.21 -1.64
CA TYR A 75 -8.41 -0.25 -1.71
C TYR A 75 -7.72 -0.87 -0.50
N HIS A 76 -8.23 -2.01 -0.04
CA HIS A 76 -7.59 -2.76 1.04
C HIS A 76 -6.32 -3.50 0.56
N SER A 77 -5.32 -3.65 1.44
CA SER A 77 -4.02 -4.24 1.10
C SER A 77 -4.07 -5.75 0.86
N ALA A 78 -5.01 -6.48 1.46
CA ALA A 78 -5.02 -7.95 1.48
C ALA A 78 -5.13 -8.62 0.11
N LEU A 79 -5.76 -7.98 -0.89
CA LEU A 79 -5.87 -8.52 -2.26
C LEU A 79 -4.84 -7.97 -3.25
N LEU A 80 -4.04 -6.96 -2.88
CA LEU A 80 -3.25 -6.17 -3.82
C LEU A 80 -1.75 -6.27 -3.57
N ASP A 81 -1.10 -7.24 -4.21
CA ASP A 81 0.35 -7.37 -4.19
C ASP A 81 1.02 -6.26 -5.03
N PRO A 82 1.77 -5.32 -4.40
CA PRO A 82 2.40 -4.20 -5.10
C PRO A 82 3.62 -4.59 -5.97
N GLN A 83 4.00 -5.87 -6.01
CA GLN A 83 5.01 -6.36 -6.96
C GLN A 83 4.49 -6.38 -8.40
N HIS A 84 3.18 -6.61 -8.60
CA HIS A 84 2.53 -6.75 -9.92
C HIS A 84 2.03 -5.43 -10.53
N PHE A 85 2.19 -4.31 -9.82
CA PHE A 85 1.75 -2.99 -10.27
C PHE A 85 2.56 -2.49 -11.47
N HIS A 86 1.91 -1.81 -12.41
CA HIS A 86 2.57 -1.25 -13.59
C HIS A 86 3.61 -0.19 -13.18
N VAL A 87 4.87 -0.43 -13.52
CA VAL A 87 5.98 0.41 -13.05
C VAL A 87 6.16 1.63 -13.96
N VAL A 88 6.01 2.82 -13.38
CA VAL A 88 6.20 4.12 -14.07
C VAL A 88 7.51 4.74 -13.60
N ARG A 89 8.36 5.20 -14.53
CA ARG A 89 9.70 5.73 -14.26
C ARG A 89 9.96 7.06 -14.99
N PRO A 90 10.88 7.91 -14.50
CA PRO A 90 11.48 8.99 -15.28
C PRO A 90 12.15 8.45 -16.55
N ALA A 91 11.79 9.00 -17.70
CA ALA A 91 12.38 8.71 -19.00
C ALA A 91 13.13 9.94 -19.53
N ARG A 92 14.23 9.75 -20.29
CA ARG A 92 15.07 10.86 -20.78
C ARG A 92 14.45 11.63 -21.95
N ASP A 93 13.65 10.96 -22.77
CA ASP A 93 12.92 11.51 -23.92
C ASP A 93 11.42 11.71 -23.61
N GLY A 94 10.99 11.48 -22.37
CA GLY A 94 9.58 11.52 -21.96
C GLY A 94 8.73 10.32 -22.43
N ALA A 95 9.30 9.40 -23.21
CA ALA A 95 8.58 8.23 -23.72
C ALA A 95 8.60 7.08 -22.72
N ARG A 96 7.44 6.43 -22.52
CA ARG A 96 7.22 5.44 -21.45
C ARG A 96 6.27 4.35 -21.95
N PRO A 97 6.36 3.10 -21.46
CA PRO A 97 5.34 2.08 -21.74
C PRO A 97 3.94 2.65 -21.49
N ALA A 98 3.03 2.47 -22.45
CA ALA A 98 1.67 2.98 -22.36
C ALA A 98 0.94 2.37 -21.15
N VAL A 99 0.13 3.18 -20.48
CA VAL A 99 -0.59 2.76 -19.27
C VAL A 99 -2.10 2.68 -19.58
N PRO A 100 -2.77 1.55 -19.30
CA PRO A 100 -4.21 1.45 -19.38
C PRO A 100 -4.89 2.08 -18.16
N THR A 101 -6.01 2.75 -18.38
CA THR A 101 -6.84 3.29 -17.29
C THR A 101 -7.46 2.15 -16.49
N GLY A 102 -7.30 2.18 -15.16
CA GLY A 102 -7.57 1.08 -14.23
C GLY A 102 -6.31 0.38 -13.72
N ALA A 103 -5.12 0.62 -14.30
CA ALA A 103 -3.88 0.05 -13.80
C ALA A 103 -3.48 0.62 -12.43
N PHE A 104 -3.12 -0.26 -11.49
CA PHE A 104 -2.40 0.11 -10.28
C PHE A 104 -0.92 0.32 -10.60
N LEU A 105 -0.33 1.37 -10.05
CA LEU A 105 0.95 1.94 -10.50
C LEU A 105 1.98 1.95 -9.39
N ARG A 106 3.23 1.61 -9.75
CA ARG A 106 4.41 1.86 -8.92
C ARG A 106 5.27 2.95 -9.56
N ILE A 107 5.16 4.18 -9.07
CA ILE A 107 5.83 5.35 -9.64
C ILE A 107 7.23 5.49 -8.99
N GLU A 108 8.25 4.90 -9.61
CA GLU A 108 9.62 4.79 -9.06
C GLU A 108 10.51 6.01 -9.35
N ARG A 109 11.23 6.50 -8.33
CA ARG A 109 12.33 7.48 -8.49
C ARG A 109 13.54 7.08 -7.64
N GLY A 110 14.45 6.31 -8.23
CA GLY A 110 15.64 5.79 -7.54
C GLY A 110 15.27 4.63 -6.61
N THR A 111 15.59 4.76 -5.32
CA THR A 111 15.19 3.79 -4.27
C THR A 111 13.84 4.11 -3.61
N ARG A 112 13.06 5.03 -4.20
CA ARG A 112 11.71 5.39 -3.75
C ARG A 112 10.67 5.05 -4.81
N TRP A 113 9.44 4.83 -4.36
CA TRP A 113 8.25 4.70 -5.18
C TRP A 113 7.09 5.43 -4.51
N LEU A 114 6.08 5.77 -5.30
CA LEU A 114 4.73 6.05 -4.83
C LEU A 114 3.75 5.04 -5.43
N TRP A 115 2.61 4.88 -4.78
CA TRP A 115 1.50 4.08 -5.26
C TRP A 115 0.41 4.98 -5.82
N ALA A 116 -0.26 4.54 -6.89
CA ALA A 116 -1.40 5.26 -7.46
C ALA A 116 -2.29 4.34 -8.31
N GLU A 117 -3.49 4.78 -8.65
CA GLU A 117 -4.31 4.19 -9.71
C GLU A 117 -4.36 5.12 -10.94
N ALA A 118 -4.28 4.57 -12.15
CA ALA A 118 -4.57 5.27 -13.38
C ALA A 118 -6.09 5.51 -13.52
N VAL A 119 -6.62 6.62 -13.00
CA VAL A 119 -8.07 6.90 -12.98
C VAL A 119 -8.63 7.53 -14.26
N GLY A 120 -7.76 8.02 -15.14
CA GLY A 120 -8.16 8.46 -16.47
C GLY A 120 -6.97 8.76 -17.38
N LYS A 121 -7.25 8.88 -18.68
CA LYS A 121 -6.28 9.23 -19.70
C LYS A 121 -6.93 10.05 -20.82
N PHE A 122 -6.17 10.95 -21.41
CA PHE A 122 -6.57 11.73 -22.60
C PHE A 122 -5.34 12.16 -23.40
N GLY A 123 -5.52 12.46 -24.69
CA GLY A 123 -4.42 12.82 -25.58
C GLY A 123 -3.89 14.24 -25.36
N LEU A 124 -2.58 14.44 -25.50
CA LEU A 124 -1.89 15.74 -25.41
C LEU A 124 -1.19 16.12 -26.72
N SER A 125 -1.93 16.17 -27.84
CA SER A 125 -1.34 16.51 -29.14
C SER A 125 -0.69 17.90 -29.10
N SER A 126 0.61 17.94 -29.37
CA SER A 126 1.46 19.13 -29.40
C SER A 126 1.16 20.10 -30.56
N GLU A 127 0.26 19.70 -31.48
CA GLU A 127 -0.28 20.56 -32.54
C GLU A 127 -1.51 21.38 -32.09
N CYS A 128 -2.01 21.19 -30.87
CA CYS A 128 -3.10 21.99 -30.30
C CYS A 128 -2.58 23.32 -29.75
N ASP A 129 -3.26 24.43 -30.06
CA ASP A 129 -2.93 25.75 -29.49
C ASP A 129 -3.68 26.09 -28.19
N ASP A 130 -3.25 27.17 -27.53
CA ASP A 130 -3.82 27.66 -26.25
C ASP A 130 -5.27 28.15 -26.38
N ASP A 131 -5.70 28.55 -27.59
CA ASP A 131 -7.09 28.90 -27.90
C ASP A 131 -7.94 27.63 -28.23
N GLY A 132 -7.35 26.44 -28.09
CA GLY A 132 -7.99 25.15 -28.28
C GLY A 132 -8.17 24.73 -29.72
N TRP A 133 -7.51 25.38 -30.69
CA TRP A 133 -7.58 24.91 -32.08
C TRP A 133 -6.74 23.66 -32.27
N LEU A 134 -7.36 22.62 -32.84
CA LEU A 134 -6.70 21.39 -33.24
C LEU A 134 -6.77 21.23 -34.76
N PRO A 135 -5.68 20.84 -35.46
CA PRO A 135 -5.76 20.46 -36.87
C PRO A 135 -6.70 19.28 -37.08
N ALA A 136 -7.52 19.34 -38.13
CA ALA A 136 -8.50 18.30 -38.45
C ALA A 136 -7.87 16.89 -38.43
N ALA A 137 -6.68 16.73 -39.02
CA ALA A 137 -5.93 15.48 -39.09
C ALA A 137 -5.67 14.78 -37.72
N ARG A 138 -5.73 15.52 -36.60
CA ARG A 138 -5.54 15.00 -35.23
C ARG A 138 -6.85 14.71 -34.49
N SER A 139 -7.98 15.22 -34.98
CA SER A 139 -9.31 14.93 -34.41
C SER A 139 -9.76 13.52 -34.84
N GLY A 140 -9.68 12.56 -33.91
CA GLY A 140 -9.87 11.14 -34.21
C GLY A 140 -8.57 10.37 -34.52
N ASP A 141 -7.39 10.98 -34.37
CA ASP A 141 -6.10 10.28 -34.53
C ASP A 141 -5.80 9.38 -33.33
N ARG A 142 -6.32 8.16 -33.39
CA ARG A 142 -6.16 7.14 -32.34
C ARG A 142 -4.90 6.29 -32.51
N ALA A 143 -4.28 6.27 -33.68
CA ALA A 143 -3.08 5.47 -33.92
C ALA A 143 -1.81 6.15 -33.38
N GLY A 144 -1.72 7.49 -33.50
CA GLY A 144 -0.48 8.22 -33.25
C GLY A 144 0.56 7.92 -34.33
N SER A 145 1.82 7.80 -33.93
CA SER A 145 2.96 7.73 -34.86
C SER A 145 3.87 6.52 -34.64
N LEU A 146 4.28 5.86 -35.73
CA LEU A 146 5.31 4.83 -35.69
C LEU A 146 6.68 5.49 -35.48
N ARG A 147 7.36 5.14 -34.38
CA ARG A 147 8.72 5.62 -34.07
C ARG A 147 9.79 4.82 -34.83
N PRO A 148 11.02 5.36 -34.99
CA PRO A 148 12.13 4.65 -35.64
C PRO A 148 12.59 3.36 -34.94
N ASP A 149 12.17 3.16 -33.69
CA ASP A 149 12.41 1.94 -32.90
C ASP A 149 11.37 0.83 -33.19
N GLY A 150 10.38 1.09 -34.04
CA GLY A 150 9.31 0.15 -34.41
C GLY A 150 8.08 0.19 -33.49
N VAL A 151 8.09 1.01 -32.44
CA VAL A 151 7.03 1.12 -31.44
C VAL A 151 6.07 2.27 -31.80
N TRP A 152 4.80 2.17 -31.46
CA TRP A 152 3.82 3.24 -31.70
C TRP A 152 3.80 4.22 -30.52
N GLY A 153 3.95 5.51 -30.82
CA GLY A 153 3.95 6.60 -29.85
C GLY A 153 2.70 7.49 -29.97
N ARG A 154 1.97 7.66 -28.86
CA ARG A 154 0.87 8.63 -28.71
C ARG A 154 1.22 9.63 -27.61
N GLU A 155 0.97 10.93 -27.83
CA GLU A 155 1.13 11.96 -26.80
C GLU A 155 -0.09 11.92 -25.86
N GLU A 156 0.11 11.66 -24.56
CA GLU A 156 -0.97 11.41 -23.61
C GLU A 156 -0.69 11.94 -22.20
N ALA A 157 -1.74 12.43 -21.53
CA ALA A 157 -1.79 12.70 -20.10
C ALA A 157 -2.42 11.50 -19.39
N LEU A 158 -1.65 10.85 -18.52
CA LEU A 158 -2.19 9.91 -17.55
C LEU A 158 -2.56 10.68 -16.27
N VAL A 159 -3.84 10.64 -15.89
CA VAL A 159 -4.33 11.17 -14.62
C VAL A 159 -4.25 10.09 -13.57
N VAL A 160 -3.51 10.36 -12.50
CA VAL A 160 -3.21 9.40 -11.45
C VAL A 160 -3.85 9.80 -10.12
N ASP A 161 -4.48 8.83 -9.46
CA ASP A 161 -5.02 8.93 -8.12
C ASP A 161 -3.99 8.36 -7.14
N ILE A 162 -3.18 9.25 -6.59
CA ILE A 162 -2.15 8.98 -5.56
C ILE A 162 -2.75 8.77 -4.16
N THR A 163 -4.08 8.76 -4.04
CA THR A 163 -4.83 8.56 -2.79
C THR A 163 -5.63 7.25 -2.77
N ALA A 164 -5.68 6.52 -3.89
CA ALA A 164 -6.41 5.25 -4.04
C ALA A 164 -6.01 4.13 -3.07
N PHE A 165 -4.91 4.29 -2.31
CA PHE A 165 -4.42 3.35 -1.30
C PHE A 165 -4.32 3.97 0.10
N GLY A 166 -5.02 5.09 0.33
CA GLY A 166 -5.01 5.86 1.56
C GLY A 166 -4.29 7.21 1.43
N PRO A 167 -4.38 8.07 2.46
CA PRO A 167 -3.74 9.39 2.44
C PRO A 167 -2.21 9.28 2.44
N PRO A 168 -1.49 10.11 1.66
CA PRO A 168 -0.04 10.08 1.61
C PRO A 168 0.58 10.55 2.93
N SER A 169 1.53 9.76 3.44
CA SER A 169 2.35 10.11 4.60
C SER A 169 3.22 11.35 4.35
N PRO A 170 3.81 11.98 5.38
CA PRO A 170 4.71 13.13 5.21
C PRO A 170 5.95 12.85 4.35
N VAL A 171 6.37 11.58 4.19
CA VAL A 171 7.43 11.19 3.25
C VAL A 171 6.90 11.19 1.82
N GLU A 172 5.72 10.60 1.59
CA GLU A 172 5.10 10.52 0.27
C GLU A 172 4.75 11.94 -0.23
N VAL A 173 4.30 12.85 0.63
CA VAL A 173 4.15 14.28 0.31
C VAL A 173 5.48 14.95 -0.09
N LYS A 174 6.59 14.67 0.64
CA LYS A 174 7.94 15.13 0.24
C LYS A 174 8.34 14.54 -1.13
N GLU A 175 7.89 13.34 -1.47
CA GLU A 175 8.23 12.61 -2.69
C GLU A 175 7.39 13.04 -3.90
N ILE A 176 6.08 13.26 -3.76
CA ILE A 176 5.19 13.89 -4.75
C ILE A 176 5.81 15.23 -5.22
N ALA A 177 6.22 16.07 -4.25
CA ALA A 177 6.90 17.33 -4.53
C ALA A 177 8.26 17.16 -5.26
N ARG A 178 8.94 16.01 -5.11
CA ARG A 178 10.15 15.67 -5.90
C ARG A 178 9.78 15.20 -7.30
N LEU A 179 8.67 14.48 -7.49
CA LEU A 179 8.22 14.03 -8.81
C LEU A 179 7.88 15.21 -9.73
N HIS A 180 7.17 16.22 -9.22
CA HIS A 180 6.95 17.49 -9.92
C HIS A 180 8.28 18.16 -10.31
N ARG A 181 9.23 18.30 -9.36
CA ARG A 181 10.57 18.87 -9.64
C ARG A 181 11.43 18.04 -10.60
N SER A 182 11.07 16.78 -10.86
CA SER A 182 11.73 15.93 -11.85
C SER A 182 11.02 15.88 -13.21
N GLY A 183 9.88 16.55 -13.38
CA GLY A 183 9.07 16.48 -14.59
C GLY A 183 8.47 15.10 -14.87
N LEU A 184 8.30 14.26 -13.84
CA LEU A 184 7.54 13.00 -13.96
C LEU A 184 6.04 13.25 -13.77
N LEU A 185 5.70 14.14 -12.84
CA LEU A 185 4.40 14.81 -12.80
C LEU A 185 4.57 16.20 -13.39
N ASP A 186 3.61 16.65 -14.19
CA ASP A 186 3.54 18.03 -14.68
C ASP A 186 3.11 19.00 -13.56
N GLU A 187 2.85 20.27 -13.89
CA GLU A 187 2.41 21.23 -12.86
C GLU A 187 1.00 20.97 -12.28
N ARG A 188 0.23 20.03 -12.84
CA ARG A 188 -1.14 19.69 -12.40
C ARG A 188 -1.23 18.29 -11.79
N GLY A 189 -0.12 17.56 -11.70
CA GLY A 189 -0.08 16.23 -11.10
C GLY A 189 -0.40 15.10 -12.08
N HIS A 190 -0.31 15.35 -13.39
CA HIS A 190 -0.52 14.35 -14.44
C HIS A 190 0.82 13.85 -14.98
N VAL A 191 0.90 12.57 -15.36
CA VAL A 191 2.07 12.04 -16.07
C VAL A 191 1.89 12.32 -17.57
N ALA A 192 2.35 13.49 -17.99
CA ALA A 192 2.47 13.83 -19.41
C ALA A 192 3.61 13.02 -20.05
N SER A 193 3.32 12.30 -21.14
CA SER A 193 4.29 11.38 -21.75
C SER A 193 3.98 11.06 -23.22
N THR A 194 4.95 10.48 -23.92
CA THR A 194 4.66 9.68 -25.10
C THR A 194 4.42 8.24 -24.66
N GLY A 195 3.17 7.80 -24.65
CA GLY A 195 2.79 6.41 -24.39
C GLY A 195 3.28 5.51 -25.53
N LEU A 196 4.01 4.46 -25.17
CA LEU A 196 4.63 3.50 -26.09
C LEU A 196 3.83 2.20 -26.14
N TYR A 197 3.24 1.94 -27.31
CA TYR A 197 2.39 0.80 -27.61
C TYR A 197 3.18 -0.16 -28.54
N PRO A 198 3.44 -1.43 -28.14
CA PRO A 198 4.25 -2.37 -28.92
C PRO A 198 3.77 -2.68 -30.35
N ALA A 199 2.51 -2.38 -30.67
CA ALA A 199 1.90 -2.61 -31.99
C ALA A 199 0.72 -1.65 -32.23
N GLN A 200 0.30 -1.51 -33.49
CA GLN A 200 -0.74 -0.55 -33.89
C GLN A 200 -2.14 -0.93 -33.38
N ASP A 201 -2.43 -2.23 -33.25
CA ASP A 201 -3.70 -2.72 -32.68
C ASP A 201 -3.86 -2.23 -31.24
N LEU A 202 -2.80 -2.34 -30.43
CA LEU A 202 -2.75 -1.85 -29.06
C LEU A 202 -2.96 -0.34 -28.97
N ALA A 203 -2.33 0.42 -29.87
CA ALA A 203 -2.52 1.87 -29.94
C ALA A 203 -3.96 2.26 -30.26
N LEU A 204 -4.69 1.45 -31.03
CA LEU A 204 -6.08 1.69 -31.45
C LEU A 204 -7.16 1.21 -30.47
N LEU A 205 -6.80 0.49 -29.39
CA LEU A 205 -7.77 0.04 -28.39
C LEU A 205 -8.36 1.23 -27.60
N GLU A 206 -9.65 1.13 -27.27
CA GLU A 206 -10.24 1.93 -26.19
C GLU A 206 -9.59 1.55 -24.86
N ASP A 207 -9.42 2.51 -23.94
CA ASP A 207 -8.68 2.29 -22.68
C ASP A 207 -9.24 1.14 -21.82
N VAL A 208 -10.55 0.90 -21.89
CA VAL A 208 -11.22 -0.25 -21.23
C VAL A 208 -10.78 -1.59 -21.83
N ALA A 209 -10.73 -1.70 -23.16
CA ALA A 209 -10.30 -2.91 -23.85
C ALA A 209 -8.78 -3.14 -23.69
N TYR A 210 -7.99 -2.06 -23.62
CA TYR A 210 -6.57 -2.15 -23.30
C TYR A 210 -6.35 -2.62 -21.85
N TYR A 211 -7.16 -2.15 -20.89
CA TYR A 211 -7.10 -2.61 -19.51
C TYR A 211 -7.52 -4.08 -19.34
N GLN A 212 -8.58 -4.52 -20.03
CA GLN A 212 -8.97 -5.94 -20.07
C GLN A 212 -7.84 -6.82 -20.61
N ARG A 213 -7.14 -6.40 -21.68
CA ARG A 213 -5.99 -7.12 -22.20
C ARG A 213 -4.84 -7.18 -21.18
N TYR A 214 -4.53 -6.06 -20.53
CA TYR A 214 -3.50 -5.98 -19.47
C TYR A 214 -3.81 -6.90 -18.27
N LEU A 215 -5.07 -6.99 -17.82
CA LEU A 215 -5.50 -7.94 -16.80
C LEU A 215 -5.38 -9.41 -17.23
N LEU A 216 -5.48 -9.71 -18.53
CA LEU A 216 -5.31 -11.07 -19.06
C LEU A 216 -3.83 -11.41 -19.36
N THR A 217 -2.95 -10.41 -19.52
CA THR A 217 -1.52 -10.59 -19.76
C THR A 217 -0.68 -10.26 -18.53
N ASP A 218 -0.26 -9.01 -18.37
CA ASP A 218 0.82 -8.59 -17.48
C ASP A 218 0.36 -8.50 -16.01
N ALA A 219 -0.94 -8.27 -15.80
CA ALA A 219 -1.60 -8.25 -14.49
C ALA A 219 -2.47 -9.49 -14.22
N ARG A 220 -2.29 -10.60 -14.96
CA ARG A 220 -3.00 -11.87 -14.66
C ARG A 220 -2.86 -12.34 -13.19
N PRO A 221 -1.72 -12.14 -12.50
CA PRO A 221 -1.63 -12.41 -11.06
C PRO A 221 -2.57 -11.55 -10.20
N LEU A 222 -2.76 -10.26 -10.52
CA LEU A 222 -3.74 -9.42 -9.84
C LEU A 222 -5.18 -9.86 -10.17
N LEU A 223 -5.47 -10.21 -11.43
CA LEU A 223 -6.79 -10.72 -11.79
C LEU A 223 -7.18 -11.98 -10.99
N ALA A 224 -6.19 -12.77 -10.55
CA ALA A 224 -6.38 -13.99 -9.77
C ALA A 224 -6.56 -13.77 -8.26
N THR A 225 -6.34 -12.57 -7.69
CA THR A 225 -6.56 -12.32 -6.25
C THR A 225 -8.00 -11.95 -5.91
N GLY A 226 -8.79 -11.48 -6.88
CA GLY A 226 -10.19 -11.12 -6.69
C GLY A 226 -11.18 -12.23 -7.08
N PRO A 227 -12.49 -11.98 -6.88
CA PRO A 227 -13.53 -13.01 -6.93
C PRO A 227 -13.76 -13.63 -8.31
N LEU A 228 -13.36 -12.99 -9.42
CA LEU A 228 -13.62 -13.51 -10.77
C LEU A 228 -13.08 -14.92 -10.98
N GLY A 229 -11.89 -15.23 -10.43
CA GLY A 229 -11.28 -16.56 -10.55
C GLY A 229 -12.07 -17.66 -9.83
N GLY A 230 -12.74 -17.34 -8.72
CA GLY A 230 -13.57 -18.26 -7.95
C GLY A 230 -14.96 -18.50 -8.53
N LEU A 231 -15.37 -17.72 -9.55
CA LEU A 231 -16.67 -17.80 -10.22
C LEU A 231 -16.66 -18.65 -11.50
N LEU A 232 -15.56 -19.33 -11.81
CA LEU A 232 -15.37 -20.09 -13.06
C LEU A 232 -15.06 -21.57 -12.78
N ASP A 233 -15.64 -22.45 -13.60
CA ASP A 233 -15.38 -23.90 -13.53
C ASP A 233 -13.89 -24.26 -13.76
N ASP A 234 -13.19 -23.47 -14.59
CA ASP A 234 -11.73 -23.47 -14.70
C ASP A 234 -11.18 -22.05 -14.94
N PRO A 235 -10.51 -21.41 -13.95
CA PRO A 235 -9.87 -20.10 -14.13
C PRO A 235 -8.56 -20.14 -14.93
N HIS A 236 -8.08 -21.32 -15.32
CA HIS A 236 -6.89 -21.47 -16.17
C HIS A 236 -7.22 -21.32 -17.66
N ASP A 237 -8.44 -21.69 -18.09
CA ASP A 237 -8.96 -21.43 -19.44
C ASP A 237 -8.96 -19.92 -19.71
N ALA A 238 -8.01 -19.50 -20.54
CA ALA A 238 -7.82 -18.09 -20.92
C ALA A 238 -8.99 -17.54 -21.75
N ASP A 239 -9.66 -18.37 -22.55
CA ASP A 239 -10.81 -17.95 -23.36
C ASP A 239 -12.08 -17.82 -22.50
N LEU A 240 -12.26 -18.68 -21.48
CA LEU A 240 -13.33 -18.53 -20.49
C LEU A 240 -13.11 -17.30 -19.62
N LEU A 241 -11.91 -17.12 -19.09
CA LEU A 241 -11.53 -15.96 -18.30
C LEU A 241 -11.69 -14.64 -19.09
N ALA A 242 -11.29 -14.62 -20.36
CA ALA A 242 -11.49 -13.45 -21.24
C ALA A 242 -12.97 -13.14 -21.50
N ARG A 243 -13.81 -14.16 -21.73
CA ARG A 243 -15.27 -13.98 -21.87
C ARG A 243 -15.89 -13.43 -20.58
N ALA A 244 -15.54 -14.00 -19.42
CA ALA A 244 -16.07 -13.59 -18.12
C ALA A 244 -15.64 -12.17 -17.72
N LEU A 245 -14.38 -11.81 -17.99
CA LEU A 245 -13.88 -10.44 -17.82
C LEU A 245 -14.65 -9.46 -18.74
N THR A 246 -14.84 -9.81 -20.00
CA THR A 246 -15.60 -8.98 -20.95
C THR A 246 -17.06 -8.79 -20.50
N ALA A 247 -17.70 -9.87 -20.03
CA ALA A 247 -19.10 -9.84 -19.58
C ALA A 247 -19.30 -9.02 -18.30
N SER A 248 -18.44 -9.18 -17.28
CA SER A 248 -18.52 -8.40 -16.04
C SER A 248 -18.31 -6.90 -16.28
N PHE A 249 -17.37 -6.52 -17.13
CA PHE A 249 -17.22 -5.14 -17.59
C PHE A 249 -18.47 -4.62 -18.32
N GLY A 250 -19.11 -5.44 -19.15
CA GLY A 250 -20.39 -5.11 -19.78
C GLY A 250 -21.49 -4.83 -18.76
N THR A 251 -21.62 -5.68 -17.73
CA THR A 251 -22.57 -5.48 -16.62
C THR A 251 -22.29 -4.18 -15.86
N VAL A 252 -21.03 -3.88 -15.50
CA VAL A 252 -20.69 -2.62 -14.82
C VAL A 252 -20.97 -1.41 -15.71
N ALA A 253 -20.71 -1.50 -17.02
CA ALA A 253 -21.04 -0.43 -17.97
C ALA A 253 -22.55 -0.19 -18.09
N ASP A 254 -23.36 -1.24 -17.98
CA ASP A 254 -24.82 -1.16 -17.98
C ASP A 254 -25.38 -0.62 -16.65
N LEU A 255 -24.82 -1.02 -15.51
CA LEU A 255 -25.13 -0.45 -14.18
C LEU A 255 -24.86 1.05 -14.17
N LEU A 256 -23.64 1.48 -14.52
CA LEU A 256 -23.27 2.91 -14.60
C LEU A 256 -24.18 3.73 -15.55
N ARG A 257 -24.72 3.10 -16.60
CA ARG A 257 -25.65 3.75 -17.55
C ARG A 257 -27.10 3.80 -17.05
N ARG A 258 -27.51 2.85 -16.20
CA ARG A 258 -28.86 2.77 -15.60
C ARG A 258 -28.95 3.53 -14.27
N MET A 259 -27.81 3.74 -13.59
CA MET A 259 -27.69 4.41 -12.30
C MET A 259 -28.45 5.76 -12.30
N PRO A 260 -29.37 5.98 -11.35
CA PRO A 260 -30.08 7.26 -11.25
C PRO A 260 -29.10 8.41 -10.96
N ASP A 261 -29.47 9.63 -11.33
CA ASP A 261 -28.72 10.85 -11.04
C ASP A 261 -27.25 10.83 -11.53
N SER A 262 -26.94 10.06 -12.58
CA SER A 262 -25.64 10.03 -13.27
C SER A 262 -25.76 10.43 -14.75
N ARG A 263 -24.63 10.75 -15.38
CA ARG A 263 -24.49 10.95 -16.83
C ARG A 263 -23.15 10.36 -17.28
N LEU A 264 -23.08 9.79 -18.48
CA LEU A 264 -21.84 9.24 -19.04
C LEU A 264 -21.20 10.19 -20.05
N TRP A 265 -19.88 10.39 -19.95
CA TRP A 265 -19.03 10.94 -21.01
C TRP A 265 -18.04 9.86 -21.44
N GLY A 266 -18.33 9.18 -22.56
CA GLY A 266 -17.58 7.98 -22.95
C GLY A 266 -17.58 6.93 -21.82
N PRO A 267 -16.41 6.44 -21.37
CA PRO A 267 -16.31 5.48 -20.28
C PRO A 267 -16.33 6.11 -18.87
N TYR A 268 -16.51 7.43 -18.74
CA TYR A 268 -16.55 8.14 -17.45
C TYR A 268 -18.00 8.39 -17.01
N ALA A 269 -18.40 7.82 -15.88
CA ALA A 269 -19.62 8.22 -15.17
C ALA A 269 -19.36 9.50 -14.37
N VAL A 270 -20.34 10.41 -14.37
CA VAL A 270 -20.33 11.68 -13.63
C VAL A 270 -21.65 11.82 -12.89
N ALA A 271 -21.63 12.20 -11.62
CA ALA A 271 -22.84 12.42 -10.86
C ALA A 271 -23.54 13.75 -11.23
N GLY A 272 -24.87 13.75 -11.27
CA GLY A 272 -25.69 14.92 -11.57
C GLY A 272 -25.60 16.03 -10.51
N CYS A 273 -25.23 15.68 -9.28
CA CYS A 273 -24.92 16.65 -8.22
C CYS A 273 -23.54 17.33 -8.38
N SER A 274 -22.65 16.82 -9.24
CA SER A 274 -21.30 17.37 -9.46
C SER A 274 -21.28 18.77 -10.11
N THR A 275 -22.44 19.32 -10.49
CA THR A 275 -22.58 20.71 -10.98
C THR A 275 -22.20 21.78 -9.93
N GLY A 276 -21.85 21.39 -8.70
CA GLY A 276 -21.37 22.29 -7.65
C GLY A 276 -19.89 22.70 -7.74
N SER A 277 -19.09 22.12 -8.65
CA SER A 277 -17.62 22.32 -8.66
C SER A 277 -17.11 23.32 -9.73
N LEU A 278 -17.61 23.24 -10.97
CA LEU A 278 -17.20 24.16 -12.05
C LEU A 278 -17.98 25.49 -11.98
N PRO A 279 -17.31 26.67 -11.96
CA PRO A 279 -18.00 27.95 -12.01
C PRO A 279 -18.75 28.13 -13.34
N GLY A 280 -19.99 28.62 -13.28
CA GLY A 280 -20.80 28.95 -14.47
C GLY A 280 -20.03 29.74 -15.55
N PRO A 281 -19.30 30.83 -15.20
CA PRO A 281 -18.50 31.59 -16.17
C PRO A 281 -17.40 30.80 -16.88
N VAL A 282 -16.86 29.73 -16.27
CA VAL A 282 -15.89 28.82 -16.92
C VAL A 282 -16.60 27.98 -17.97
N ILE A 283 -17.79 27.46 -17.64
CA ILE A 283 -18.62 26.69 -18.58
C ILE A 283 -19.05 27.60 -19.75
N ASP A 284 -19.55 28.80 -19.46
CA ASP A 284 -20.05 29.74 -20.46
C ASP A 284 -18.96 30.20 -21.45
N GLU A 285 -17.75 30.52 -21.00
CA GLU A 285 -16.63 30.91 -21.89
C GLU A 285 -16.18 29.76 -22.79
N VAL A 286 -16.04 28.53 -22.26
CA VAL A 286 -15.60 27.40 -23.10
C VAL A 286 -16.70 26.96 -24.06
N VAL A 287 -17.96 26.90 -23.62
CA VAL A 287 -19.13 26.67 -24.49
C VAL A 287 -19.20 27.74 -25.58
N HIS A 288 -18.98 29.01 -25.24
CA HIS A 288 -18.98 30.10 -26.21
C HIS A 288 -17.85 29.93 -27.24
N ARG A 289 -16.62 29.61 -26.81
CA ARG A 289 -15.47 29.35 -27.70
C ARG A 289 -15.69 28.19 -28.64
N VAL A 290 -16.09 27.02 -28.12
CA VAL A 290 -16.40 25.81 -28.90
C VAL A 290 -17.49 26.05 -29.95
N ARG A 291 -18.41 27.01 -29.69
CA ARG A 291 -19.46 27.41 -30.63
C ARG A 291 -19.05 28.48 -31.65
N ARG A 292 -17.81 28.97 -31.69
CA ARG A 292 -17.35 29.99 -32.66
C ARG A 292 -17.02 29.32 -34.02
N PRO A 293 -17.80 29.54 -35.09
CA PRO A 293 -17.42 29.05 -36.41
C PRO A 293 -16.42 30.01 -37.05
N ARG A 294 -15.46 29.48 -37.82
CA ARG A 294 -14.86 30.25 -38.93
C ARG A 294 -15.84 30.25 -40.11
N ASN A 295 -15.75 31.28 -40.95
CA ASN A 295 -16.48 31.30 -42.21
C ASN A 295 -15.93 30.19 -43.12
N GLY A 296 -16.80 29.29 -43.58
CA GLY A 296 -16.47 28.22 -44.54
C GLY A 296 -16.10 26.88 -43.90
N ALA A 297 -14.83 26.71 -43.51
CA ALA A 297 -14.29 25.41 -43.10
C ALA A 297 -14.79 24.95 -41.70
N PRO A 298 -14.89 23.63 -41.45
CA PRO A 298 -15.16 23.11 -40.10
C PRO A 298 -14.08 23.50 -39.11
N CYS A 299 -14.52 23.87 -37.92
CA CYS A 299 -13.71 24.21 -36.75
C CYS A 299 -13.64 22.99 -35.83
N TYR A 300 -12.43 22.55 -35.49
CA TYR A 300 -12.19 21.49 -34.51
C TYR A 300 -11.57 22.13 -33.25
N THR A 301 -12.28 22.06 -32.12
CA THR A 301 -11.93 22.76 -30.88
C THR A 301 -11.82 21.79 -29.70
N ALA A 302 -10.64 21.76 -29.09
CA ALA A 302 -10.27 20.95 -27.94
C ALA A 302 -10.74 21.57 -26.61
N VAL A 303 -11.19 20.73 -25.67
CA VAL A 303 -11.72 21.19 -24.38
C VAL A 303 -10.64 21.43 -23.32
N TRP A 304 -9.59 20.60 -23.24
CA TRP A 304 -8.56 20.70 -22.19
C TRP A 304 -7.82 22.05 -22.08
N PRO A 305 -7.24 22.64 -23.15
CA PRO A 305 -6.56 23.94 -23.06
C PRO A 305 -7.53 25.05 -22.64
N LEU A 306 -8.77 25.02 -23.15
CA LEU A 306 -9.80 26.00 -22.82
C LEU A 306 -10.26 25.91 -21.37
N LEU A 307 -10.48 24.69 -20.87
CA LEU A 307 -10.79 24.43 -19.47
C LEU A 307 -9.67 24.94 -18.55
N ARG A 308 -8.40 24.63 -18.87
CA ARG A 308 -7.23 25.13 -18.14
C ARG A 308 -7.20 26.65 -18.10
N ALA A 309 -7.27 27.32 -19.26
CA ALA A 309 -7.19 28.77 -19.35
C ALA A 309 -8.33 29.46 -18.57
N ALA A 310 -9.55 28.93 -18.66
CA ALA A 310 -10.70 29.48 -17.95
C ALA A 310 -10.65 29.22 -16.43
N CYS A 311 -10.21 28.03 -15.98
CA CYS A 311 -10.01 27.74 -14.56
C CYS A 311 -8.87 28.58 -13.95
N ASP A 312 -7.75 28.73 -14.66
CA ASP A 312 -6.62 29.57 -14.20
C ASP A 312 -7.04 31.04 -14.10
N ALA A 313 -7.78 31.57 -15.10
CA ALA A 313 -8.33 32.93 -15.08
C ALA A 313 -9.39 33.15 -13.99
N ALA A 314 -10.14 32.11 -13.61
CA ALA A 314 -11.10 32.14 -12.51
C ALA A 314 -10.46 31.93 -11.12
N GLY A 315 -9.13 31.72 -11.04
CA GLY A 315 -8.44 31.37 -9.79
C GLY A 315 -8.75 29.97 -9.27
N ALA A 316 -9.39 29.12 -10.09
CA ALA A 316 -9.89 27.80 -9.75
C ALA A 316 -8.99 26.66 -10.29
N ARG A 317 -7.67 26.88 -10.32
CA ARG A 317 -6.65 25.95 -10.87
C ARG A 317 -6.84 24.50 -10.41
N TYR A 318 -7.15 24.29 -9.13
CA TYR A 318 -7.39 22.99 -8.49
C TYR A 318 -8.41 22.10 -9.21
N LEU A 319 -9.38 22.68 -9.93
CA LEU A 319 -10.37 21.95 -10.74
C LEU A 319 -9.74 21.18 -11.92
N THR A 320 -8.48 21.46 -12.22
CA THR A 320 -7.70 20.84 -13.29
C THR A 320 -6.47 20.10 -12.77
N GLU A 321 -6.37 19.89 -11.46
CA GLU A 321 -5.25 19.21 -10.81
C GLU A 321 -5.67 17.81 -10.30
N GLY A 322 -4.78 16.83 -10.45
CA GLY A 322 -5.01 15.43 -10.06
C GLY A 322 -6.28 14.83 -10.72
N PRO A 323 -6.97 13.90 -10.03
CA PRO A 323 -8.23 13.31 -10.48
C PRO A 323 -9.34 14.32 -10.81
N THR A 324 -9.37 15.48 -10.12
CA THR A 324 -10.38 16.55 -10.32
C THR A 324 -10.49 17.01 -11.77
N ALA A 325 -9.38 16.95 -12.51
CA ALA A 325 -9.33 17.28 -13.93
C ALA A 325 -10.32 16.45 -14.78
N LEU A 326 -10.53 15.18 -14.44
CA LEU A 326 -11.46 14.30 -15.14
C LEU A 326 -12.92 14.68 -14.86
N ALA A 327 -13.24 15.00 -13.60
CA ALA A 327 -14.57 15.46 -13.21
C ALA A 327 -14.93 16.76 -13.94
N SER A 328 -13.99 17.70 -14.02
CA SER A 328 -14.16 18.96 -14.75
C SER A 328 -14.27 18.74 -16.26
N LEU A 329 -13.39 17.94 -16.87
CA LEU A 329 -13.45 17.62 -18.30
C LEU A 329 -14.78 16.96 -18.68
N ALA A 330 -15.20 15.93 -17.96
CA ALA A 330 -16.42 15.20 -18.25
C ALA A 330 -17.66 16.07 -18.00
N THR A 331 -17.71 16.84 -16.89
CA THR A 331 -18.80 17.79 -16.60
C THR A 331 -18.92 18.87 -17.69
N LEU A 332 -17.79 19.42 -18.15
CA LEU A 332 -17.79 20.46 -19.18
C LEU A 332 -18.22 19.92 -20.55
N ASN A 333 -17.74 18.74 -20.96
CA ASN A 333 -18.24 18.08 -22.16
C ASN A 333 -19.74 17.74 -22.07
N LEU A 334 -20.22 17.30 -20.90
CA LEU A 334 -21.65 17.06 -20.64
C LEU A 334 -22.50 18.35 -20.64
N ALA A 335 -21.89 19.51 -20.37
CA ALA A 335 -22.53 20.82 -20.51
C ALA A 335 -22.57 21.28 -21.97
N ILE A 336 -21.47 21.11 -22.74
CA ILE A 336 -21.43 21.37 -24.19
C ILE A 336 -22.43 20.46 -24.92
N ALA A 337 -22.51 19.18 -24.56
CA ALA A 337 -23.52 18.24 -25.06
C ALA A 337 -24.97 18.72 -24.77
N GLY A 338 -25.21 19.37 -23.63
CA GLY A 338 -26.49 20.00 -23.31
C GLY A 338 -26.85 21.23 -24.16
N GLN A 339 -25.89 21.78 -24.91
CA GLN A 339 -26.09 22.88 -25.87
C GLN A 339 -26.30 22.37 -27.30
N VAL A 340 -26.14 21.06 -27.55
CA VAL A 340 -26.45 20.42 -28.82
C VAL A 340 -27.97 20.30 -28.95
N THR A 341 -28.57 21.32 -29.55
CA THR A 341 -29.98 21.32 -29.97
C THR A 341 -30.10 21.04 -31.46
N GLU A 342 -31.29 20.65 -31.93
CA GLU A 342 -31.59 20.52 -33.37
C GLU A 342 -30.99 21.68 -34.20
N PRO A 343 -30.43 21.43 -35.39
CA PRO A 343 -29.63 22.40 -36.14
C PRO A 343 -30.49 23.55 -36.68
N LYS A 344 -30.71 24.57 -35.82
CA LYS A 344 -31.48 25.79 -36.10
C LYS A 344 -30.68 26.78 -36.96
N GLY A 345 -30.34 26.33 -38.17
CA GLY A 345 -30.09 27.15 -39.35
C GLY A 345 -28.72 27.83 -39.49
N GLN A 346 -27.84 27.81 -38.48
CA GLN A 346 -26.56 28.54 -38.55
C GLN A 346 -25.30 27.72 -38.28
N ILE A 347 -25.31 26.82 -37.29
CA ILE A 347 -24.12 26.01 -36.92
C ILE A 347 -24.57 24.60 -36.53
N ASP A 348 -23.92 23.59 -37.12
CA ASP A 348 -23.86 22.22 -36.64
C ASP A 348 -22.76 22.11 -35.60
N LEU A 349 -23.05 21.53 -34.43
CA LEU A 349 -22.09 21.27 -33.36
C LEU A 349 -22.21 19.79 -32.98
N ARG A 350 -21.10 19.07 -33.05
CA ARG A 350 -21.02 17.64 -32.69
C ARG A 350 -19.70 17.28 -32.02
N VAL A 351 -19.68 16.18 -31.29
CA VAL A 351 -18.44 15.52 -30.86
C VAL A 351 -17.75 14.95 -32.10
N ASP A 352 -16.43 15.08 -32.19
CA ASP A 352 -15.64 14.40 -33.21
C ASP A 352 -14.65 13.39 -32.61
N ASP A 353 -14.08 13.71 -31.44
CA ASP A 353 -13.22 12.83 -30.66
C ASP A 353 -13.56 12.96 -29.16
N LEU A 354 -13.52 11.84 -28.43
CA LEU A 354 -13.70 11.78 -26.97
C LEU A 354 -12.37 11.85 -26.21
N TRP A 355 -11.26 11.48 -26.85
CA TRP A 355 -9.98 11.21 -26.20
C TRP A 355 -8.96 12.35 -26.39
N GLN A 356 -8.82 12.87 -27.61
CA GLN A 356 -7.81 13.89 -27.88
C GLN A 356 -8.15 15.19 -27.11
N GLN A 357 -7.19 15.69 -26.31
CA GLN A 357 -7.33 16.89 -25.48
C GLN A 357 -8.60 16.88 -24.59
N GLY A 358 -8.98 15.70 -24.09
CA GLY A 358 -10.14 15.50 -23.21
C GLY A 358 -11.50 15.70 -23.90
N GLY A 359 -11.52 15.74 -25.23
CA GLY A 359 -12.71 15.97 -26.05
C GLY A 359 -12.45 17.02 -27.13
N VAL A 360 -12.80 16.69 -28.38
CA VAL A 360 -12.75 17.61 -29.53
C VAL A 360 -14.15 17.76 -30.11
N TRP A 361 -14.59 19.01 -30.22
CA TRP A 361 -15.88 19.38 -30.78
C TRP A 361 -15.71 19.97 -32.17
N ARG A 362 -16.55 19.53 -33.10
CA ARG A 362 -16.60 20.00 -34.49
C ARG A 362 -17.77 20.96 -34.67
N ALA A 363 -17.47 22.21 -34.99
CA ALA A 363 -18.44 23.26 -35.33
C ALA A 363 -18.37 23.58 -36.83
N GLN A 364 -19.49 23.52 -37.56
CA GLN A 364 -19.52 23.83 -38.99
C GLN A 364 -20.80 24.59 -39.40
N GLN A 365 -20.67 25.56 -40.30
CA GLN A 365 -21.83 26.15 -40.98
C GLN A 365 -22.31 25.22 -42.13
N PRO A 366 -23.63 25.13 -42.40
CA PRO A 366 -24.15 24.40 -43.56
C PRO A 366 -23.58 24.93 -44.90
N PRO A 367 -23.47 24.10 -45.96
CA PRO A 367 -23.97 22.72 -46.07
C PRO A 367 -23.08 21.68 -45.37
N LEU A 368 -23.69 20.64 -44.82
CA LEU A 368 -22.98 19.55 -44.15
C LEU A 368 -22.62 18.40 -45.12
N PRO A 369 -21.54 17.65 -44.85
CA PRO A 369 -21.22 16.42 -45.58
C PRO A 369 -22.34 15.37 -45.52
N TRP A 370 -22.39 14.48 -46.51
CA TRP A 370 -23.45 13.46 -46.57
C TRP A 370 -23.39 12.45 -45.41
N TYR A 371 -22.18 12.10 -44.94
CA TYR A 371 -21.96 11.09 -43.90
C TYR A 371 -22.27 11.56 -42.47
N VAL A 372 -22.51 12.86 -42.25
CA VAL A 372 -23.03 13.38 -40.95
C VAL A 372 -24.55 13.53 -40.94
N ASN A 373 -25.22 13.34 -42.07
CA ASN A 373 -26.67 13.48 -42.17
C ASN A 373 -27.38 12.30 -41.49
N GLY A 374 -28.17 12.58 -40.44
CA GLY A 374 -28.83 11.56 -39.62
C GLY A 374 -27.92 10.86 -38.60
N ALA A 375 -26.63 11.21 -38.53
CA ALA A 375 -25.74 10.73 -37.49
C ALA A 375 -25.90 11.55 -36.20
N ASP A 376 -26.01 10.87 -35.06
CA ASP A 376 -26.10 11.47 -33.73
C ASP A 376 -24.91 12.42 -33.47
N PRO A 377 -25.14 13.71 -33.15
CA PRO A 377 -24.07 14.67 -32.86
C PRO A 377 -23.33 14.41 -31.54
N LEU A 378 -23.77 13.50 -30.68
CA LEU A 378 -23.03 13.09 -29.48
C LEU A 378 -22.15 11.84 -29.70
N THR A 379 -22.31 11.15 -30.83
CA THR A 379 -21.45 10.04 -31.26
C THR A 379 -20.21 10.62 -31.94
N ALA A 380 -19.03 10.34 -31.37
CA ALA A 380 -17.76 10.72 -31.97
C ALA A 380 -17.50 9.92 -33.26
N LEU A 381 -17.23 10.63 -34.37
CA LEU A 381 -17.07 10.04 -35.70
C LEU A 381 -15.64 10.10 -36.26
N GLY A 382 -14.72 10.82 -35.62
CA GLY A 382 -13.34 10.99 -36.09
C GLY A 382 -13.24 11.61 -37.48
N ILE A 383 -14.12 12.55 -37.81
CA ILE A 383 -14.27 13.13 -39.15
C ILE A 383 -12.98 13.81 -39.58
N GLY A 384 -12.32 14.55 -38.70
CA GLY A 384 -11.11 15.29 -39.08
C GLY A 384 -9.99 14.38 -39.57
N HIS A 385 -9.69 13.31 -38.83
CA HIS A 385 -8.70 12.30 -39.21
C HIS A 385 -9.19 11.44 -40.38
N GLY A 386 -10.48 11.10 -40.44
CA GLY A 386 -11.05 10.32 -41.53
C GLY A 386 -11.12 11.06 -42.87
N GLU A 387 -11.35 12.38 -42.87
CA GLU A 387 -11.22 13.24 -44.06
C GLU A 387 -9.74 13.32 -44.49
N HIS A 388 -8.80 13.43 -43.54
CA HIS A 388 -7.37 13.55 -43.83
C HIS A 388 -6.74 12.27 -44.39
N THR A 389 -7.04 11.11 -43.80
CA THR A 389 -6.60 9.79 -44.26
C THR A 389 -7.36 9.29 -45.50
N GLY A 390 -8.49 9.94 -45.81
CA GLY A 390 -9.39 9.54 -46.88
C GLY A 390 -10.34 8.40 -46.50
N TYR A 391 -10.37 7.92 -45.26
CA TYR A 391 -11.37 6.94 -44.80
C TYR A 391 -12.81 7.42 -45.04
N PHE A 392 -13.08 8.71 -44.77
CA PHE A 392 -14.28 9.39 -45.28
C PHE A 392 -14.04 9.86 -46.73
N HIS A 393 -13.96 8.89 -47.64
CA HIS A 393 -13.99 9.15 -49.07
C HIS A 393 -15.26 9.93 -49.45
N ALA A 394 -15.17 10.75 -50.50
CA ALA A 394 -16.35 11.30 -51.15
C ALA A 394 -17.29 10.22 -51.74
N VAL A 395 -16.79 9.00 -51.98
CA VAL A 395 -17.52 7.83 -52.51
C VAL A 395 -16.98 6.52 -51.87
N PRO A 396 -17.82 5.58 -51.37
CA PRO A 396 -17.34 4.39 -50.62
C PRO A 396 -16.61 3.32 -51.46
N LEU A 397 -15.77 2.51 -50.79
CA LEU A 397 -15.07 1.33 -51.33
C LEU A 397 -15.08 0.14 -50.32
N PRO A 398 -15.01 -1.13 -50.77
CA PRO A 398 -15.17 -2.31 -49.91
C PRO A 398 -13.87 -2.88 -49.32
N PRO A 399 -13.91 -3.61 -48.18
CA PRO A 399 -12.72 -4.07 -47.45
C PRO A 399 -12.29 -5.52 -47.71
N GLY A 400 -11.02 -5.84 -47.41
CA GLY A 400 -10.57 -7.23 -47.19
C GLY A 400 -9.04 -7.44 -47.30
N GLY A 401 -8.40 -7.97 -46.25
CA GLY A 401 -7.01 -8.45 -46.30
C GLY A 401 -6.29 -8.48 -44.94
N VAL A 402 -6.04 -9.67 -44.38
CA VAL A 402 -5.23 -9.91 -43.17
C VAL A 402 -4.39 -11.18 -43.37
N PRO A 403 -3.07 -11.19 -43.08
CA PRO A 403 -2.21 -12.39 -43.12
C PRO A 403 -2.00 -13.06 -41.73
N ALA A 404 -1.34 -14.22 -41.72
CA ALA A 404 -1.39 -15.21 -40.63
C ALA A 404 -0.12 -15.34 -39.73
N ARG A 405 -0.07 -16.41 -38.91
CA ARG A 405 0.84 -16.70 -37.79
C ARG A 405 1.34 -18.15 -37.81
N GLU A 406 2.61 -18.37 -37.44
CA GLU A 406 3.29 -19.66 -37.11
C GLU A 406 4.22 -19.34 -35.91
N GLU A 407 4.41 -20.11 -34.82
CA GLU A 407 4.75 -21.53 -34.56
C GLU A 407 6.25 -21.91 -34.77
N SER A 408 6.89 -22.85 -34.03
CA SER A 408 7.03 -23.12 -32.56
C SER A 408 7.88 -24.39 -32.29
N VAL A 409 8.86 -24.38 -31.34
CA VAL A 409 9.69 -25.55 -30.87
C VAL A 409 10.25 -25.24 -29.45
N GLY A 410 10.54 -26.15 -28.50
CA GLY A 410 10.21 -27.59 -28.35
C GLY A 410 11.27 -28.49 -27.67
N GLU A 411 11.01 -28.96 -26.43
CA GLU A 411 11.51 -30.22 -25.78
C GLU A 411 13.04 -30.39 -25.44
N VAL A 412 13.60 -31.24 -24.53
CA VAL A 412 13.18 -32.43 -23.69
C VAL A 412 13.88 -32.40 -22.27
N LEU A 413 13.55 -33.33 -21.35
CA LEU A 413 13.98 -33.46 -19.91
C LEU A 413 15.09 -34.56 -19.65
N VAL A 414 15.43 -35.20 -18.48
CA VAL A 414 14.73 -35.47 -17.17
C VAL A 414 15.61 -35.54 -15.84
N PRO A 415 16.20 -36.66 -15.30
CA PRO A 415 15.97 -37.02 -13.86
C PRO A 415 17.13 -37.64 -12.97
N LEU A 416 16.80 -37.99 -11.69
CA LEU A 416 17.42 -38.95 -10.69
C LEU A 416 18.70 -38.51 -9.89
N ASP A 417 18.95 -38.88 -8.60
CA ASP A 417 18.16 -39.63 -7.56
C ASP A 417 18.61 -39.41 -6.07
N ASP A 418 17.86 -40.02 -5.13
CA ASP A 418 17.87 -40.12 -3.63
C ASP A 418 19.17 -40.27 -2.77
N THR A 419 19.07 -40.02 -1.43
CA THR A 419 19.36 -40.97 -0.28
C THR A 419 19.16 -40.32 1.14
N GLU A 420 19.00 -41.13 2.21
CA GLU A 420 18.43 -40.83 3.55
C GLU A 420 19.34 -40.28 4.71
N ALA A 421 18.77 -40.17 5.93
CA ALA A 421 19.33 -39.61 7.19
C ALA A 421 19.87 -40.67 8.21
N PRO A 422 20.24 -40.27 9.45
CA PRO A 422 19.54 -40.81 10.64
C PRO A 422 19.43 -39.87 11.88
N LEU A 423 18.80 -40.39 12.95
CA LEU A 423 18.44 -39.74 14.24
C LEU A 423 19.46 -39.95 15.38
N LEU A 424 19.29 -39.22 16.51
CA LEU A 424 19.15 -39.82 17.87
C LEU A 424 18.67 -38.81 18.95
N THR A 425 18.30 -39.32 20.13
CA THR A 425 17.48 -38.66 21.18
C THR A 425 18.19 -38.66 22.54
N GLU A 426 17.88 -37.70 23.43
CA GLU A 426 17.86 -37.91 24.89
C GLU A 426 16.67 -37.19 25.55
N GLU A 427 16.26 -37.66 26.74
CA GLU A 427 15.00 -37.30 27.42
C GLU A 427 15.23 -36.49 28.70
N ILE A 428 14.34 -35.53 29.00
CA ILE A 428 14.21 -34.92 30.33
C ILE A 428 12.71 -34.90 30.73
N ARG A 429 12.44 -35.13 32.02
CA ARG A 429 11.09 -35.44 32.55
C ARG A 429 10.17 -34.20 32.61
N PRO A 430 8.89 -34.31 32.23
CA PRO A 430 7.92 -33.20 32.32
C PRO A 430 7.31 -33.03 33.72
N GLY A 431 6.78 -31.85 34.03
CA GLY A 431 5.99 -31.65 35.26
C GLY A 431 5.49 -30.23 35.51
N GLU A 432 6.32 -29.20 35.32
CA GLU A 432 6.00 -27.83 35.74
C GLU A 432 6.56 -26.78 34.78
N SER A 433 5.68 -25.93 34.24
CA SER A 433 6.02 -24.91 33.24
C SER A 433 6.61 -23.66 33.90
N VAL A 434 7.91 -23.70 34.22
CA VAL A 434 8.66 -22.59 34.82
C VAL A 434 8.79 -21.42 33.82
N PRO A 435 8.64 -20.15 34.25
CA PRO A 435 8.92 -18.98 33.43
C PRO A 435 10.33 -19.00 32.79
N VAL A 436 10.37 -18.85 31.47
CA VAL A 436 11.61 -18.93 30.67
C VAL A 436 12.15 -17.52 30.48
N ILE A 437 13.37 -17.26 30.97
CA ILE A 437 14.06 -15.99 30.73
C ILE A 437 14.64 -16.03 29.32
N GLU A 438 14.04 -15.27 28.41
CA GLU A 438 14.46 -15.19 27.00
C GLU A 438 15.64 -14.23 26.81
N HIS A 439 15.65 -13.14 27.61
CA HIS A 439 16.68 -12.10 27.59
C HIS A 439 16.95 -11.55 28.99
N LEU A 440 18.22 -11.25 29.29
CA LEU A 440 18.62 -10.56 30.52
C LEU A 440 19.97 -9.86 30.31
N ASP A 441 19.99 -8.54 30.31
CA ASP A 441 21.19 -7.71 30.36
C ASP A 441 21.14 -6.69 31.53
N ASP A 442 21.98 -5.65 31.50
CA ASP A 442 22.06 -4.63 32.55
C ASP A 442 20.94 -3.56 32.49
N HIS A 443 20.09 -3.60 31.45
CA HIS A 443 19.11 -2.56 31.12
C HIS A 443 17.73 -3.09 30.75
N LEU A 444 17.66 -4.28 30.14
CA LEU A 444 16.43 -4.94 29.73
C LEU A 444 16.41 -6.39 30.20
N ALA A 445 15.23 -6.86 30.59
CA ALA A 445 14.96 -8.27 30.78
C ALA A 445 13.64 -8.64 30.10
N VAL A 446 13.61 -9.80 29.45
CA VAL A 446 12.40 -10.36 28.82
C VAL A 446 12.26 -11.81 29.23
N TYR A 447 11.05 -12.20 29.62
CA TYR A 447 10.73 -13.58 29.94
C TYR A 447 9.35 -13.99 29.41
N THR A 448 9.21 -15.26 29.10
CA THR A 448 7.96 -15.89 28.68
C THR A 448 7.40 -16.69 29.84
N CYS A 449 6.10 -16.56 30.12
CA CYS A 449 5.40 -17.39 31.08
C CYS A 449 4.07 -17.90 30.51
N CYS A 450 3.49 -18.91 31.14
CA CYS A 450 2.17 -19.43 30.80
C CYS A 450 1.31 -19.33 32.06
N LEU A 451 0.13 -18.71 31.98
CA LEU A 451 -0.75 -18.58 33.14
C LEU A 451 -1.49 -19.90 33.38
N LEU A 452 -1.36 -20.47 34.58
CA LEU A 452 -2.14 -21.64 35.01
C LEU A 452 -3.46 -21.16 35.67
N PRO A 453 -4.46 -22.03 35.91
CA PRO A 453 -5.74 -21.60 36.48
C PRO A 453 -5.55 -20.80 37.78
N ARG A 454 -4.67 -21.31 38.65
CA ARG A 454 -4.27 -20.69 39.93
C ARG A 454 -3.67 -19.28 39.81
N ASP A 455 -3.16 -18.91 38.65
CA ASP A 455 -2.50 -17.62 38.39
C ASP A 455 -3.53 -16.61 37.83
N ILE A 456 -4.50 -17.09 37.04
CA ILE A 456 -5.68 -16.34 36.61
C ILE A 456 -6.61 -16.07 37.82
N ASP A 457 -6.98 -17.12 38.57
CA ASP A 457 -7.85 -17.08 39.75
C ASP A 457 -7.39 -16.10 40.86
N ARG A 458 -6.10 -15.74 40.85
CA ARG A 458 -5.45 -14.89 41.86
C ARG A 458 -5.06 -13.50 41.36
N GLY A 459 -5.23 -13.21 40.08
CA GLY A 459 -4.66 -12.01 39.47
C GLY A 459 -3.14 -11.93 39.68
N ALA A 460 -2.42 -13.00 39.33
CA ALA A 460 -0.99 -13.15 39.59
C ALA A 460 -0.20 -13.44 38.31
N LEU A 461 0.85 -12.65 38.05
CA LEU A 461 1.80 -12.87 36.95
C LEU A 461 3.10 -13.50 37.51
N PRO A 462 3.45 -14.74 37.14
CA PRO A 462 4.67 -15.40 37.63
C PRO A 462 5.95 -14.65 37.23
N LEU A 463 6.81 -14.32 38.20
CA LEU A 463 7.99 -13.47 38.03
C LEU A 463 9.29 -14.23 38.38
N PRO A 464 10.25 -14.40 37.44
CA PRO A 464 11.52 -15.03 37.77
C PRO A 464 12.35 -14.15 38.73
N ALA A 465 13.03 -14.77 39.71
CA ALA A 465 13.75 -14.07 40.77
C ALA A 465 14.81 -13.06 40.26
N SER A 466 15.54 -13.40 39.18
CA SER A 466 16.52 -12.50 38.55
C SER A 466 15.89 -11.28 37.86
N ILE A 467 14.59 -11.32 37.56
CA ILE A 467 13.81 -10.15 37.10
C ILE A 467 13.36 -9.32 38.31
N ARG A 468 12.97 -9.97 39.42
CA ARG A 468 12.65 -9.27 40.69
C ARG A 468 13.84 -8.47 41.21
N GLU A 469 15.05 -8.99 41.12
CA GLU A 469 16.31 -8.27 41.41
C GLU A 469 16.58 -7.07 40.46
N GLY A 470 15.89 -7.00 39.32
CA GLY A 470 15.99 -5.92 38.34
C GLY A 470 14.94 -4.81 38.45
N LEU A 471 13.86 -5.01 39.23
CA LEU A 471 12.79 -4.03 39.42
C LEU A 471 13.13 -3.00 40.51
N ALA A 472 12.65 -1.77 40.35
CA ALA A 472 12.72 -0.75 41.40
C ALA A 472 11.77 -1.05 42.56
N ASP A 473 12.16 -0.69 43.78
CA ASP A 473 11.34 -0.94 44.97
C ASP A 473 10.02 -0.16 44.98
N GLY A 474 8.94 -0.82 45.42
CA GLY A 474 7.56 -0.31 45.48
C GLY A 474 6.59 -1.15 44.65
N SER A 475 5.45 -0.57 44.27
CA SER A 475 4.53 -1.15 43.29
C SER A 475 5.13 -1.10 41.87
N ALA A 476 4.79 -2.11 41.07
CA ALA A 476 4.97 -2.10 39.63
C ALA A 476 3.72 -1.55 38.94
N VAL A 477 3.86 -1.08 37.71
CA VAL A 477 2.75 -0.71 36.82
C VAL A 477 2.75 -1.67 35.65
N ILE A 478 1.75 -2.54 35.56
CA ILE A 478 1.60 -3.46 34.43
C ILE A 478 0.79 -2.78 33.33
N GLU A 479 1.30 -2.81 32.10
CA GLU A 479 0.56 -2.47 30.89
C GLU A 479 0.38 -3.75 30.06
N LEU A 480 -0.84 -4.26 30.03
CA LEU A 480 -1.20 -5.50 29.37
C LEU A 480 -1.70 -5.22 27.94
N HIS A 481 -1.14 -5.95 26.97
CA HIS A 481 -1.49 -5.92 25.57
C HIS A 481 -2.09 -7.27 25.18
N HIS A 482 -3.42 -7.31 25.08
CA HIS A 482 -4.10 -8.41 24.38
C HIS A 482 -4.12 -8.06 22.88
N ASP A 483 -3.50 -8.90 22.06
CA ASP A 483 -3.38 -8.70 20.61
C ASP A 483 -4.65 -9.21 19.94
N GLY A 484 -5.21 -8.46 18.98
CA GLY A 484 -6.51 -8.78 18.36
C GLY A 484 -7.77 -8.47 19.17
N ASP A 485 -7.68 -8.19 20.48
CA ASP A 485 -8.82 -7.70 21.29
C ASP A 485 -8.86 -6.15 21.27
N LEU A 486 -9.98 -5.60 20.76
CA LEU A 486 -10.24 -4.17 20.65
C LEU A 486 -11.08 -3.61 21.81
N ASP A 487 -11.79 -4.47 22.56
CA ASP A 487 -12.72 -4.07 23.62
C ASP A 487 -12.04 -3.96 24.99
N TYR A 488 -10.87 -4.56 25.19
CA TYR A 488 -10.15 -4.45 26.47
C TYR A 488 -9.45 -3.08 26.66
N PRO A 489 -9.88 -2.24 27.63
CA PRO A 489 -9.29 -0.93 27.83
C PRO A 489 -7.89 -1.05 28.46
N ARG A 490 -6.86 -0.61 27.73
CA ARG A 490 -5.45 -0.66 28.15
C ARG A 490 -5.12 0.39 29.22
N VAL A 491 -5.72 0.23 30.40
CA VAL A 491 -5.42 1.03 31.60
C VAL A 491 -4.17 0.47 32.29
N PRO A 492 -3.14 1.30 32.58
CA PRO A 492 -2.00 0.87 33.38
C PRO A 492 -2.46 0.55 34.80
N GLN A 493 -2.21 -0.68 35.26
CA GLN A 493 -2.67 -1.20 36.54
C GLN A 493 -1.51 -1.27 37.55
N GLU A 494 -1.72 -0.81 38.79
CA GLU A 494 -0.72 -0.93 39.86
C GLU A 494 -0.79 -2.30 40.51
N SER A 495 0.31 -3.04 40.46
CA SER A 495 0.44 -4.39 41.03
C SER A 495 1.49 -4.45 42.12
N ALA A 496 1.25 -5.25 43.15
CA ALA A 496 2.20 -5.51 44.21
C ALA A 496 3.32 -6.43 43.72
N VAL A 497 4.55 -6.20 44.22
CA VAL A 497 5.75 -6.92 43.78
C VAL A 497 6.21 -7.88 44.88
N GLU A 498 5.90 -9.18 44.72
CA GLU A 498 6.29 -10.24 45.65
C GLU A 498 7.62 -10.91 45.22
N GLU A 499 8.06 -11.94 45.94
CA GLU A 499 9.35 -12.62 45.65
C GLU A 499 9.35 -13.43 44.34
N THR A 500 8.18 -13.92 43.91
CA THR A 500 8.03 -14.86 42.77
C THR A 500 6.87 -14.54 41.83
N MET A 501 6.17 -13.42 42.04
CA MET A 501 5.03 -12.98 41.23
C MET A 501 4.73 -11.49 41.40
N LEU A 502 4.02 -10.92 40.43
CA LEU A 502 3.28 -9.66 40.61
C LEU A 502 1.82 -10.00 40.93
N THR A 503 1.22 -9.36 41.93
CA THR A 503 -0.15 -9.66 42.39
C THR A 503 -1.07 -8.44 42.35
N GLY A 504 -2.37 -8.68 42.16
CA GLY A 504 -3.33 -7.62 41.83
C GLY A 504 -3.27 -7.26 40.35
N VAL A 505 -3.29 -8.28 39.48
CA VAL A 505 -3.38 -8.14 38.03
C VAL A 505 -4.80 -8.42 37.58
N ASP A 506 -5.49 -7.44 37.01
CA ASP A 506 -6.79 -7.61 36.37
C ASP A 506 -6.58 -8.20 34.96
N TRP A 507 -7.14 -9.40 34.75
CA TRP A 507 -7.05 -10.15 33.49
C TRP A 507 -8.28 -9.94 32.59
N PRO A 508 -8.11 -9.87 31.26
CA PRO A 508 -9.22 -9.90 30.29
C PRO A 508 -10.08 -11.16 30.45
N TRP A 509 -11.38 -11.03 30.19
CA TRP A 509 -12.36 -12.13 30.28
C TRP A 509 -12.08 -13.28 29.30
N SER A 510 -11.32 -12.99 28.24
CA SER A 510 -10.87 -13.89 27.18
C SER A 510 -9.62 -14.72 27.55
N PHE A 511 -8.97 -14.45 28.69
CA PHE A 511 -7.80 -15.22 29.12
C PHE A 511 -8.20 -16.61 29.63
N TYR A 512 -7.57 -17.65 29.07
CA TYR A 512 -7.78 -19.05 29.47
C TYR A 512 -6.51 -19.71 30.03
N PRO A 513 -6.64 -20.71 30.92
CA PRO A 513 -5.49 -21.44 31.43
C PRO A 513 -4.63 -22.08 30.34
N GLY A 514 -3.33 -21.83 30.43
CA GLY A 514 -2.34 -22.18 29.42
C GLY A 514 -1.90 -21.01 28.55
N ILE A 515 -2.63 -19.89 28.49
CA ILE A 515 -2.27 -18.73 27.65
C ILE A 515 -0.85 -18.23 27.95
N ARG A 516 -0.09 -17.94 26.89
CA ARG A 516 1.31 -17.52 26.95
C ARG A 516 1.41 -16.00 26.95
N LEU A 517 2.21 -15.48 27.88
CA LEU A 517 2.58 -14.07 27.96
C LEU A 517 4.08 -13.89 27.74
N THR A 518 4.41 -12.97 26.83
CA THR A 518 5.75 -12.41 26.68
C THR A 518 5.84 -11.13 27.52
N VAL A 519 6.76 -11.06 28.46
CA VAL A 519 6.83 -9.99 29.47
C VAL A 519 8.18 -9.28 29.43
N THR A 520 8.15 -7.96 29.22
CA THR A 520 9.32 -7.09 29.08
C THR A 520 9.43 -6.12 30.25
N VAL A 521 10.62 -6.06 30.85
CA VAL A 521 10.92 -5.29 32.06
C VAL A 521 12.21 -4.48 31.87
N PRO A 522 12.15 -3.12 31.82
CA PRO A 522 13.33 -2.27 31.89
C PRO A 522 13.91 -2.28 33.31
N ARG A 523 15.21 -2.54 33.44
CA ARG A 523 15.88 -2.66 34.75
C ARG A 523 16.03 -1.30 35.42
N GLY A 524 15.76 -1.25 36.73
CA GLY A 524 15.57 -0.01 37.49
C GLY A 524 14.24 0.71 37.19
N GLY A 525 13.39 0.16 36.32
CA GLY A 525 12.05 0.67 36.05
C GLY A 525 11.01 0.16 37.05
N ARG A 526 9.81 0.76 36.96
CA ARG A 526 8.57 0.27 37.59
C ARG A 526 7.53 -0.25 36.60
N ARG A 527 7.67 0.05 35.30
CA ARG A 527 6.74 -0.41 34.26
C ARG A 527 7.08 -1.84 33.84
N VAL A 528 6.06 -2.63 33.58
CA VAL A 528 6.15 -4.02 33.11
C VAL A 528 5.15 -4.16 31.95
N HIS A 529 5.62 -4.56 30.78
CA HIS A 529 4.77 -4.70 29.60
C HIS A 529 4.55 -6.19 29.32
N ALA A 530 3.30 -6.65 29.27
CA ALA A 530 2.95 -8.04 29.03
C ALA A 530 2.10 -8.17 27.76
N VAL A 531 2.41 -9.15 26.90
CA VAL A 531 1.81 -9.30 25.56
C VAL A 531 1.39 -10.74 25.30
N THR A 532 0.16 -10.95 24.83
CA THR A 532 -0.29 -12.22 24.22
C THR A 532 -0.01 -12.21 22.72
N THR A 533 0.33 -13.34 22.12
CA THR A 533 0.46 -13.48 20.66
C THR A 533 -0.79 -14.12 20.06
N LEU A 534 -1.45 -13.46 19.11
CA LEU A 534 -2.57 -14.03 18.34
C LEU A 534 -2.04 -15.14 17.40
N LEU A 535 -2.81 -16.20 17.19
CA LEU A 535 -2.48 -17.30 16.29
C LEU A 535 -3.01 -17.05 14.87
N GLU A 536 -2.26 -17.52 13.87
CA GLU A 536 -2.66 -17.47 12.44
C GLU A 536 -3.87 -18.38 12.16
N GLU A 537 -4.00 -19.50 12.89
CA GLU A 537 -5.16 -20.39 12.88
C GLU A 537 -5.64 -20.62 14.33
N PRO A 538 -6.94 -20.46 14.64
CA PRO A 538 -7.50 -20.80 15.95
C PRO A 538 -7.34 -22.27 16.32
N LEU A 539 -6.96 -22.54 17.58
CA LEU A 539 -6.91 -23.90 18.11
C LEU A 539 -8.30 -24.37 18.53
N GLN A 540 -8.67 -25.59 18.11
CA GLN A 540 -9.95 -26.24 18.44
C GLN A 540 -9.69 -27.63 19.05
N PHE A 541 -10.35 -27.93 20.18
CA PHE A 541 -10.19 -29.20 20.91
C PHE A 541 -11.52 -29.96 21.01
N GLY A 542 -12.06 -30.36 19.85
CA GLY A 542 -13.39 -30.95 19.77
C GLY A 542 -14.45 -29.86 19.86
N ASP A 543 -15.37 -29.99 20.81
CA ASP A 543 -16.39 -28.97 21.07
C ASP A 543 -15.83 -27.77 21.85
N ASP A 544 -14.66 -27.89 22.48
CA ASP A 544 -13.98 -26.80 23.19
C ASP A 544 -13.15 -25.91 22.24
N GLY A 545 -13.50 -24.62 22.17
CA GLY A 545 -12.80 -23.59 21.38
C GLY A 545 -13.77 -22.52 20.85
N PRO A 546 -13.30 -21.56 20.02
CA PRO A 546 -11.93 -21.42 19.50
C PRO A 546 -10.99 -20.76 20.53
N PHE A 547 -9.74 -21.22 20.57
CA PHE A 547 -8.65 -20.61 21.36
C PHE A 547 -7.73 -19.82 20.41
N LEU A 548 -7.76 -18.48 20.52
CA LEU A 548 -7.18 -17.56 19.52
C LEU A 548 -5.70 -17.19 19.74
N TRP A 549 -5.12 -17.51 20.90
CA TRP A 549 -3.78 -17.05 21.32
C TRP A 549 -2.82 -18.19 21.68
N ASP A 550 -1.51 -17.95 21.51
CA ASP A 550 -0.45 -18.91 21.84
C ASP A 550 -0.54 -19.34 23.31
N CYS A 551 -0.31 -20.63 23.55
CA CYS A 551 -0.51 -21.29 24.83
C CYS A 551 0.39 -22.52 25.02
N ASP A 552 0.52 -22.95 26.26
CA ASP A 552 1.03 -24.28 26.60
C ASP A 552 -0.10 -25.31 26.41
N LEU A 553 -0.02 -26.06 25.30
CA LEU A 553 -1.03 -27.05 24.91
C LEU A 553 -1.24 -28.13 25.98
N GLU A 554 -0.20 -28.51 26.74
CA GLU A 554 -0.33 -29.52 27.80
C GLU A 554 -0.86 -28.93 29.11
N ALA A 555 -0.72 -27.61 29.33
CA ALA A 555 -1.46 -26.90 30.38
C ALA A 555 -2.95 -26.76 30.03
N LEU A 556 -3.27 -26.33 28.80
CA LEU A 556 -4.64 -26.16 28.31
C LEU A 556 -5.39 -27.51 28.27
N ARG A 557 -4.80 -28.56 27.68
CA ARG A 557 -5.40 -29.91 27.67
C ARG A 557 -5.68 -30.45 29.08
N ARG A 558 -4.76 -30.21 30.03
CA ARG A 558 -4.94 -30.61 31.43
C ARG A 558 -6.08 -29.84 32.13
N HIS A 559 -6.30 -28.57 31.75
CA HIS A 559 -7.43 -27.79 32.23
C HIS A 559 -8.76 -28.30 31.65
N LEU A 560 -8.81 -28.61 30.35
CA LEU A 560 -9.95 -29.20 29.66
C LEU A 560 -10.21 -30.69 30.01
N GLY A 561 -9.44 -31.28 30.93
CA GLY A 561 -9.57 -32.69 31.31
C GLY A 561 -9.22 -33.70 30.20
N LEU A 562 -8.58 -33.25 29.12
CA LEU A 562 -8.21 -34.06 27.97
C LEU A 562 -6.98 -34.95 28.27
N PRO A 563 -6.88 -36.15 27.66
CA PRO A 563 -5.72 -37.02 27.85
C PRO A 563 -4.44 -36.35 27.31
N PRO A 564 -3.26 -36.63 27.91
CA PRO A 564 -1.98 -36.12 27.41
C PRO A 564 -1.71 -36.63 25.99
N SER A 565 -0.96 -35.86 25.21
CA SER A 565 -0.71 -36.16 23.80
C SER A 565 0.05 -37.49 23.59
N GLU A 566 -0.43 -38.36 22.69
CA GLU A 566 0.29 -39.60 22.36
C GLU A 566 1.65 -39.28 21.70
N PRO A 567 2.76 -39.94 22.12
CA PRO A 567 4.10 -39.71 21.57
C PRO A 567 4.25 -40.33 20.17
N GLY A 568 3.66 -39.64 19.19
CA GLY A 568 3.67 -40.03 17.78
C GLY A 568 2.73 -39.21 16.89
N ARG A 569 1.70 -38.55 17.46
CA ARG A 569 0.67 -37.84 16.68
C ARG A 569 0.60 -36.33 16.99
N ARG A 570 1.70 -35.62 16.77
CA ARG A 570 1.67 -34.15 16.63
C ARG A 570 0.98 -33.78 15.30
N PRO A 571 0.12 -32.74 15.24
CA PRO A 571 -0.13 -32.04 13.98
C PRO A 571 1.20 -31.44 13.48
N SER A 572 1.32 -31.23 12.17
CA SER A 572 2.57 -30.87 11.49
C SER A 572 2.96 -29.40 11.66
N VAL A 573 3.15 -28.95 12.90
CA VAL A 573 3.88 -27.72 13.21
C VAL A 573 5.31 -27.86 12.64
N PRO A 574 5.80 -26.91 11.83
CA PRO A 574 7.13 -26.99 11.25
C PRO A 574 8.20 -27.09 12.36
N PRO A 575 9.24 -27.92 12.19
CA PRO A 575 10.20 -28.18 13.26
C PRO A 575 10.98 -26.91 13.62
N ARG A 576 10.64 -26.28 14.76
CA ARG A 576 11.48 -25.26 15.40
C ARG A 576 12.86 -25.88 15.66
N ALA A 577 13.82 -25.57 14.79
CA ALA A 577 15.21 -25.95 14.96
C ALA A 577 15.71 -25.49 16.34
N SER A 578 16.58 -26.28 16.97
CA SER A 578 17.10 -26.04 18.32
C SER A 578 18.02 -24.80 18.39
N ARG A 579 17.42 -23.61 18.33
CA ARG A 579 18.09 -22.31 18.43
C ARG A 579 18.46 -22.03 19.89
N SER A 580 19.76 -21.95 20.18
CA SER A 580 20.27 -21.76 21.53
C SER A 580 20.01 -20.36 22.10
N GLY A 581 19.05 -20.26 23.03
CA GLY A 581 19.04 -19.35 24.20
C GLY A 581 19.33 -17.87 23.96
N CYS A 582 19.02 -17.34 22.78
CA CYS A 582 19.33 -15.94 22.41
C CYS A 582 18.48 -15.42 21.23
N ALA A 583 17.73 -16.29 20.54
CA ALA A 583 16.88 -15.89 19.41
C ALA A 583 15.55 -15.26 19.88
N SER A 584 14.86 -15.91 20.83
CA SER A 584 13.54 -15.48 21.33
C SER A 584 13.55 -14.07 21.95
N ALA A 585 14.70 -13.66 22.51
CA ALA A 585 14.98 -12.30 22.95
C ALA A 585 14.66 -11.25 21.87
N VAL A 586 15.11 -11.49 20.65
CA VAL A 586 14.94 -10.56 19.53
C VAL A 586 13.49 -10.59 19.05
N ASP A 587 12.93 -11.79 18.87
CA ASP A 587 11.55 -12.00 18.43
C ASP A 587 10.55 -11.19 19.32
N SER A 588 10.75 -11.19 20.64
CA SER A 588 9.90 -10.46 21.61
C SER A 588 9.92 -8.93 21.47
N LEU A 589 11.11 -8.32 21.33
CA LEU A 589 11.23 -6.87 21.17
C LEU A 589 10.78 -6.44 19.76
N CYS A 590 10.97 -7.32 18.77
CA CYS A 590 10.42 -7.14 17.43
C CYS A 590 8.89 -7.07 17.43
N SER A 591 8.20 -7.98 18.15
CA SER A 591 6.74 -7.91 18.32
C SER A 591 6.29 -6.60 18.99
N LEU A 592 7.00 -6.14 20.02
CA LEU A 592 6.72 -4.85 20.67
C LEU A 592 6.92 -3.65 19.74
N ILE A 593 7.99 -3.65 18.93
CA ILE A 593 8.26 -2.61 17.92
C ILE A 593 7.13 -2.57 16.88
N VAL A 594 6.70 -3.74 16.36
CA VAL A 594 5.59 -3.84 15.40
C VAL A 594 4.27 -3.38 16.02
N ALA A 595 3.98 -3.77 17.27
CA ALA A 595 2.79 -3.33 17.99
C ALA A 595 2.77 -1.80 18.23
N ALA A 596 3.91 -1.22 18.61
CA ALA A 596 4.07 0.23 18.78
C ALA A 596 3.91 0.99 17.45
N LEU A 597 4.42 0.44 16.35
CA LEU A 597 4.20 0.94 14.99
C LEU A 597 2.72 0.87 14.59
N ARG A 598 2.06 -0.28 14.75
CA ARG A 598 0.63 -0.48 14.48
C ARG A 598 -0.26 0.56 15.18
N GLN A 599 0.03 0.84 16.46
CA GLN A 599 -0.82 1.69 17.31
C GLN A 599 -0.46 3.20 17.29
N TYR A 600 0.82 3.55 17.14
CA TYR A 600 1.29 4.95 17.29
C TYR A 600 2.07 5.49 16.08
N GLY A 601 2.27 4.69 15.04
CA GLY A 601 2.84 5.15 13.78
C GLY A 601 1.87 6.04 13.01
N THR A 602 2.41 7.06 12.33
CA THR A 602 1.66 7.88 11.38
C THR A 602 1.17 6.99 10.23
N PRO A 603 -0.14 6.98 9.89
CA PRO A 603 -0.62 6.21 8.77
C PRO A 603 -0.05 6.72 7.43
N GLY A 604 0.08 5.81 6.48
CA GLY A 604 0.40 6.07 5.07
C GLY A 604 -0.33 5.09 4.17
N MET A 605 0.07 5.00 2.90
CA MET A 605 -0.57 4.11 1.92
C MET A 605 -0.48 2.62 2.31
N PHE A 606 -1.42 1.79 1.85
CA PHE A 606 -1.49 0.34 2.13
C PHE A 606 -1.43 0.00 3.63
N ASP A 607 -2.16 0.75 4.44
CA ASP A 607 -2.18 0.62 5.90
C ASP A 607 -0.80 0.64 6.58
N THR A 608 0.22 1.19 5.90
CA THR A 608 1.53 1.39 6.49
C THR A 608 1.45 2.29 7.72
N ARG A 609 2.37 2.08 8.64
CA ARG A 609 2.51 2.89 9.85
C ARG A 609 3.97 3.28 10.01
N SER A 610 4.24 4.58 10.16
CA SER A 610 5.60 5.12 10.15
C SER A 610 5.90 5.95 11.40
N ILE A 611 7.06 5.72 12.02
CA ILE A 611 7.46 6.40 13.27
C ILE A 611 8.97 6.67 13.28
N GLN A 612 9.36 7.80 13.88
CA GLN A 612 10.78 8.13 14.06
C GLN A 612 11.34 7.38 15.27
N GLY A 613 12.57 6.86 15.19
CA GLY A 613 13.14 5.97 16.23
C GLY A 613 13.15 6.54 17.66
N HIS A 614 13.28 7.87 17.79
CA HIS A 614 13.18 8.55 19.09
C HIS A 614 11.74 8.56 19.65
N ARG A 615 10.72 8.66 18.79
CA ARG A 615 9.30 8.55 19.17
C ARG A 615 8.93 7.11 19.51
N LEU A 616 9.43 6.14 18.74
CA LEU A 616 9.26 4.71 19.03
C LEU A 616 9.77 4.35 20.43
N SER A 617 10.94 4.86 20.80
CA SER A 617 11.52 4.63 22.13
C SER A 617 10.69 5.29 23.24
N ALA A 618 10.13 6.48 23.01
CA ALA A 618 9.22 7.14 23.95
C ALA A 618 7.83 6.48 24.05
N VAL A 619 7.40 5.77 23.00
CA VAL A 619 6.19 4.93 23.01
C VAL A 619 6.45 3.63 23.80
N LEU A 620 7.59 2.96 23.55
CA LEU A 620 7.93 1.69 24.18
C LEU A 620 8.28 1.80 25.68
N PHE A 621 8.83 2.94 26.12
CA PHE A 621 9.33 3.10 27.49
C PHE A 621 8.73 4.31 28.25
N GLY A 622 7.80 5.04 27.61
CA GLY A 622 7.16 6.24 28.16
C GLY A 622 7.95 7.55 27.93
N PRO A 623 7.36 8.72 28.25
CA PRO A 623 7.88 10.05 27.91
C PRO A 623 9.05 10.52 28.81
N GLY A 624 9.76 9.61 29.46
CA GLY A 624 10.94 9.90 30.29
C GLY A 624 12.24 9.94 29.47
N PRO A 625 13.37 10.30 30.10
CA PRO A 625 14.68 10.15 29.49
C PRO A 625 15.03 8.66 29.35
N VAL A 626 14.80 8.10 28.16
CA VAL A 626 15.18 6.72 27.84
C VAL A 626 16.70 6.56 27.97
N PRO A 627 17.21 5.61 28.78
CA PRO A 627 18.64 5.31 28.85
C PRO A 627 19.21 5.07 27.44
N PRO A 628 20.32 5.72 27.03
CA PRO A 628 20.82 5.63 25.67
C PRO A 628 21.03 4.20 25.18
N ALA A 629 21.42 3.27 26.06
CA ALA A 629 21.54 1.85 25.71
C ALA A 629 20.21 1.22 25.24
N LEU A 630 19.07 1.55 25.86
CA LEU A 630 17.75 1.06 25.42
C LEU A 630 17.31 1.69 24.10
N LEU A 631 17.61 2.98 23.89
CA LEU A 631 17.43 3.66 22.61
C LEU A 631 18.25 2.99 21.49
N TRP A 632 19.52 2.68 21.75
CA TRP A 632 20.37 1.94 20.81
C TRP A 632 19.87 0.51 20.57
N THR A 633 19.39 -0.21 21.59
CA THR A 633 18.78 -1.53 21.42
C THR A 633 17.54 -1.47 20.53
N VAL A 634 16.62 -0.53 20.75
CA VAL A 634 15.44 -0.36 19.87
C VAL A 634 15.85 0.01 18.45
N ILE A 635 16.79 0.94 18.25
CA ILE A 635 17.29 1.31 16.92
C ILE A 635 17.91 0.10 16.23
N HIS A 636 18.82 -0.64 16.88
CA HIS A 636 19.45 -1.82 16.29
C HIS A 636 18.46 -2.96 16.02
N SER A 637 17.44 -3.18 16.87
CA SER A 637 16.34 -4.11 16.56
C SER A 637 15.52 -3.66 15.35
N CYS A 638 15.32 -2.35 15.15
CA CYS A 638 14.70 -1.83 13.93
C CYS A 638 15.62 -1.95 12.70
N GLU A 639 16.94 -1.81 12.85
CA GLU A 639 17.92 -2.09 11.79
C GLU A 639 17.93 -3.57 11.40
N ASP A 640 17.92 -4.49 12.37
CA ASP A 640 17.89 -5.93 12.12
C ASP A 640 16.53 -6.39 11.56
N LEU A 641 15.41 -5.76 11.97
CA LEU A 641 14.10 -5.94 11.32
C LEU A 641 14.12 -5.46 9.86
N ALA A 642 14.71 -4.30 9.58
CA ALA A 642 14.83 -3.79 8.23
C ALA A 642 15.76 -4.65 7.36
N ALA A 643 16.84 -5.20 7.94
CA ALA A 643 17.70 -6.17 7.27
C ALA A 643 17.01 -7.53 7.01
N GLN A 644 15.92 -7.82 7.72
CA GLN A 644 15.06 -8.98 7.51
C GLN A 644 13.86 -8.70 6.58
N GLY A 645 13.66 -7.45 6.14
CA GLY A 645 12.52 -7.02 5.31
C GLY A 645 11.20 -6.81 6.07
N LEU A 646 11.23 -6.86 7.40
CA LEU A 646 10.04 -6.70 8.27
C LEU A 646 9.72 -5.24 8.60
N LEU A 647 10.65 -4.32 8.27
CA LEU A 647 10.48 -2.86 8.30
C LEU A 647 11.19 -2.25 7.09
N GLU A 648 10.79 -1.04 6.69
CA GLU A 648 11.63 -0.17 5.87
C GLU A 648 12.24 0.94 6.75
N ARG A 649 13.49 1.33 6.46
CA ARG A 649 14.23 2.38 7.17
C ARG A 649 14.54 3.55 6.26
N GLU A 650 14.27 4.77 6.71
CA GLU A 650 14.70 6.00 6.06
C GLU A 650 15.64 6.82 6.93
N GLY A 651 16.91 6.87 6.56
CA GLY A 651 17.88 7.82 7.10
C GLY A 651 18.04 9.02 6.17
N VAL A 652 17.97 10.24 6.72
CA VAL A 652 18.37 11.48 6.04
C VAL A 652 19.52 12.09 6.85
N PRO A 653 20.65 12.51 6.24
CA PRO A 653 21.77 13.08 7.00
C PRO A 653 21.34 14.27 7.87
N GLY A 654 21.39 14.09 9.19
CA GLY A 654 20.98 15.09 10.19
C GLY A 654 19.54 14.99 10.71
N GLU A 655 18.70 14.11 10.17
CA GLU A 655 17.37 13.77 10.74
C GLU A 655 17.42 12.36 11.40
N PRO A 656 16.65 12.11 12.48
CA PRO A 656 16.56 10.77 13.07
C PRO A 656 15.79 9.81 12.15
N ASP A 657 16.26 8.56 12.08
CA ASP A 657 15.68 7.51 11.23
C ASP A 657 14.15 7.38 11.40
N LEU A 658 13.45 7.30 10.25
CA LEU A 658 12.05 6.86 10.18
C LEU A 658 12.03 5.35 9.93
N PHE A 659 11.19 4.63 10.68
CA PHE A 659 10.89 3.23 10.45
C PHE A 659 9.44 3.08 10.02
N THR A 660 9.20 2.31 8.96
CA THR A 660 7.87 2.06 8.39
C THR A 660 7.56 0.56 8.44
N TRP A 661 6.43 0.23 9.06
CA TRP A 661 5.85 -1.12 9.06
C TRP A 661 4.77 -1.25 7.98
N TRP A 662 4.65 -2.46 7.43
CA TRP A 662 3.69 -2.84 6.40
C TRP A 662 2.82 -4.01 6.91
N PRO A 663 1.50 -4.04 6.60
CA PRO A 663 0.70 -5.26 6.74
C PRO A 663 1.36 -6.45 6.03
N ALA A 664 1.19 -7.66 6.58
CA ALA A 664 2.09 -8.80 6.34
C ALA A 664 2.20 -9.23 4.86
N ASP A 665 1.13 -9.09 4.09
CA ASP A 665 1.07 -9.57 2.71
C ASP A 665 1.74 -8.63 1.70
N ALA A 666 1.81 -7.32 1.98
CA ALA A 666 2.36 -6.32 1.06
C ALA A 666 3.90 -6.33 0.95
N ALA A 667 4.60 -7.03 1.85
CA ALA A 667 6.06 -6.94 2.01
C ALA A 667 6.86 -8.15 1.49
N SER A 668 6.23 -9.32 1.33
CA SER A 668 6.93 -10.62 1.20
C SER A 668 7.77 -10.82 -0.08
N ALA A 669 7.73 -9.89 -1.03
CA ALA A 669 8.43 -9.97 -2.32
C ALA A 669 9.77 -9.19 -2.40
N ARG A 670 10.24 -8.53 -1.32
CA ARG A 670 11.39 -7.60 -1.41
C ARG A 670 12.71 -8.13 -0.84
N GLY A 671 13.66 -8.43 -1.73
CA GLY A 671 15.07 -8.10 -1.47
C GLY A 671 16.02 -9.18 -0.93
N ARG A 672 15.81 -10.48 -1.21
CA ARG A 672 16.87 -11.49 -0.97
C ARG A 672 18.06 -11.28 -1.92
N LEU A 673 19.01 -10.42 -1.54
CA LEU A 673 20.32 -10.35 -2.17
C LEU A 673 21.05 -11.70 -2.01
N PRO A 674 21.68 -12.25 -3.07
CA PRO A 674 22.33 -13.55 -3.03
C PRO A 674 23.66 -13.48 -2.26
N ILE A 675 23.60 -13.67 -0.93
CA ILE A 675 24.77 -13.92 -0.09
C ILE A 675 25.35 -15.28 -0.50
N THR A 676 26.62 -15.32 -0.92
CA THR A 676 27.27 -16.57 -1.32
C THR A 676 27.44 -17.53 -0.14
N LEU A 677 27.29 -18.83 -0.40
CA LEU A 677 27.31 -19.89 0.62
C LEU A 677 28.57 -19.88 1.49
N GLU A 678 29.72 -19.49 0.93
CA GLU A 678 30.98 -19.34 1.67
C GLU A 678 30.92 -18.24 2.75
N GLN A 679 30.21 -17.13 2.50
CA GLN A 679 30.04 -16.06 3.48
C GLN A 679 29.09 -16.47 4.62
N GLN A 680 28.07 -17.29 4.33
CA GLN A 680 27.23 -17.90 5.38
C GLN A 680 28.07 -18.88 6.23
N ALA A 681 28.89 -19.73 5.58
CA ALA A 681 29.76 -20.67 6.27
C ALA A 681 30.75 -19.96 7.21
N MET A 682 31.38 -18.87 6.79
CA MET A 682 32.25 -18.06 7.67
C MET A 682 31.49 -17.37 8.80
N ARG A 683 30.36 -16.70 8.52
CA ARG A 683 29.56 -16.01 9.56
C ARG A 683 29.06 -16.95 10.65
N SER A 684 28.80 -18.23 10.33
CA SER A 684 28.37 -19.23 11.31
C SER A 684 29.38 -19.50 12.44
N ARG A 685 30.68 -19.19 12.24
CA ARG A 685 31.77 -19.57 13.16
C ARG A 685 32.33 -18.44 14.02
N VAL A 686 31.97 -17.18 13.75
CA VAL A 686 32.31 -16.03 14.61
C VAL A 686 31.09 -15.12 14.76
N LYS A 687 30.33 -15.27 15.85
CA LYS A 687 29.16 -14.44 16.14
C LYS A 687 29.59 -12.98 16.38
N ALA A 688 29.28 -12.10 15.43
CA ALA A 688 29.55 -10.68 15.55
C ALA A 688 28.59 -10.04 16.57
N HIS A 689 29.13 -9.38 17.59
CA HIS A 689 28.37 -8.77 18.67
C HIS A 689 29.01 -7.44 19.10
N TYR A 690 28.19 -6.50 19.56
CA TYR A 690 28.66 -5.25 20.14
C TYR A 690 29.01 -5.46 21.62
N VAL A 691 30.18 -4.98 22.03
CA VAL A 691 30.58 -4.88 23.43
C VAL A 691 30.39 -3.42 23.85
N PRO A 692 29.54 -3.11 24.86
CA PRO A 692 29.30 -1.72 25.27
C PRO A 692 30.54 -1.08 25.93
N PRO A 693 30.60 0.27 25.99
CA PRO A 693 31.66 0.97 26.70
C PRO A 693 31.61 0.70 28.21
N GLY A 694 32.76 0.55 28.86
CA GLY A 694 32.81 0.18 30.28
C GLY A 694 34.17 0.31 30.96
N LEU A 695 34.17 0.14 32.28
CA LEU A 695 35.38 0.19 33.11
C LEU A 695 36.01 -1.20 33.27
N ARG A 696 37.27 -1.36 32.85
CA ARG A 696 38.06 -2.57 33.06
C ARG A 696 39.16 -2.32 34.09
N LYS A 697 39.23 -3.16 35.12
CA LYS A 697 40.27 -3.09 36.15
C LYS A 697 41.65 -3.34 35.54
N LEU A 698 42.67 -2.61 36.00
CA LEU A 698 44.06 -2.75 35.57
C LEU A 698 44.87 -3.64 36.53
N PRO A 699 45.91 -4.33 36.03
CA PRO A 699 46.89 -5.01 36.90
C PRO A 699 47.61 -4.03 37.85
N PRO A 700 48.05 -4.48 39.04
CA PRO A 700 48.82 -3.64 39.96
C PRO A 700 50.03 -2.98 39.29
N GLY A 701 50.20 -1.68 39.52
CA GLY A 701 51.29 -0.88 38.93
C GLY A 701 51.03 -0.33 37.53
N GLN A 702 49.98 -0.74 36.82
CA GLN A 702 49.61 -0.14 35.53
C GLN A 702 48.67 1.07 35.71
N GLN A 703 48.79 2.05 34.82
CA GLN A 703 47.91 3.23 34.76
C GLN A 703 47.15 3.31 33.43
N PRO A 704 45.95 3.91 33.40
CA PRO A 704 45.20 4.14 32.17
C PRO A 704 45.87 5.21 31.30
N SER A 705 45.78 5.06 29.97
CA SER A 705 46.29 6.04 29.01
C SER A 705 45.55 7.38 29.09
N ALA A 706 46.15 8.44 28.55
CA ALA A 706 45.48 9.74 28.42
C ALA A 706 44.16 9.61 27.65
N ASP A 707 44.18 8.93 26.51
CA ASP A 707 42.99 8.61 25.70
C ASP A 707 41.88 7.92 26.48
N ALA A 708 42.21 6.95 27.34
CA ALA A 708 41.20 6.27 28.16
C ALA A 708 40.54 7.22 29.17
N ARG A 709 41.34 8.11 29.80
CA ARG A 709 40.84 9.15 30.72
C ARG A 709 39.96 10.16 29.97
N SER A 710 40.42 10.68 28.84
CA SER A 710 39.68 11.63 28.00
C SER A 710 38.40 11.05 27.40
N SER A 711 38.41 9.76 27.04
CA SER A 711 37.22 9.05 26.53
C SER A 711 36.18 8.86 27.62
N TYR A 712 36.59 8.48 28.84
CA TYR A 712 35.70 8.39 30.00
C TYR A 712 35.12 9.76 30.40
N ALA A 713 35.96 10.81 30.40
CA ALA A 713 35.52 12.17 30.67
C ALA A 713 34.43 12.64 29.69
N ARG A 714 34.61 12.38 28.40
CA ARG A 714 33.62 12.70 27.35
C ARG A 714 32.33 11.91 27.56
N TRP A 715 32.43 10.59 27.69
CA TRP A 715 31.29 9.70 27.92
C TRP A 715 30.50 10.04 29.20
N ARG A 716 31.18 10.47 30.28
CA ARG A 716 30.51 10.92 31.52
C ARG A 716 29.64 12.17 31.29
N VAL A 717 30.14 13.17 30.57
CA VAL A 717 29.37 14.39 30.23
C VAL A 717 28.23 14.07 29.26
N GLU A 718 28.48 13.18 28.31
CA GLU A 718 27.50 12.73 27.31
C GLU A 718 26.33 11.94 27.92
N MET A 719 26.61 11.06 28.89
CA MET A 719 25.59 10.21 29.53
C MET A 719 24.88 10.85 30.73
N LEU A 720 25.51 11.82 31.42
CA LEU A 720 25.01 12.36 32.70
C LEU A 720 24.94 13.90 32.75
N GLY A 721 25.25 14.59 31.64
CA GLY A 721 25.13 16.04 31.49
C GLY A 721 26.35 16.83 31.96
N ALA A 722 26.32 18.14 31.66
CA ALA A 722 27.39 19.06 32.01
C ALA A 722 27.42 19.33 33.53
N GLY A 723 28.54 18.96 34.17
CA GLY A 723 28.79 19.20 35.61
C GLY A 723 29.13 17.96 36.43
N VAL A 724 28.99 16.74 35.88
CA VAL A 724 29.42 15.52 36.58
C VAL A 724 30.94 15.40 36.67
N GLU A 725 31.39 14.69 37.70
CA GLU A 725 32.81 14.34 37.87
C GLU A 725 33.32 13.51 36.68
N THR A 726 34.33 14.01 35.96
CA THR A 726 34.91 13.37 34.78
C THR A 726 36.16 12.53 35.06
N THR A 727 36.61 12.45 36.32
CA THR A 727 37.81 11.70 36.73
C THR A 727 37.61 10.19 36.68
N LEU A 728 38.47 9.50 35.91
CA LEU A 728 38.48 8.04 35.78
C LEU A 728 38.96 7.39 37.10
N PRO A 729 38.22 6.42 37.68
CA PRO A 729 38.58 5.80 38.96
C PRO A 729 39.97 5.15 38.98
N ASN A 730 40.69 5.35 40.09
CA ASN A 730 42.03 4.80 40.29
C ASN A 730 42.06 3.26 40.16
N GLY A 731 43.00 2.74 39.35
CA GLY A 731 43.13 1.30 39.10
C GLY A 731 42.22 0.75 37.99
N TYR A 732 41.51 1.60 37.24
CA TYR A 732 40.69 1.20 36.10
C TYR A 732 41.14 1.89 34.80
N THR A 733 40.81 1.27 33.67
CA THR A 733 40.85 1.87 32.34
C THR A 733 39.45 1.84 31.72
N PHE A 734 39.12 2.86 30.93
CA PHE A 734 37.90 2.85 30.13
C PHE A 734 38.15 2.11 28.81
N VAL A 735 37.20 1.28 28.42
CA VAL A 735 37.15 0.57 27.13
C VAL A 735 36.00 1.19 26.35
N ARG A 736 36.27 1.67 25.13
CA ARG A 736 35.21 2.16 24.23
C ARG A 736 34.37 0.99 23.71
N GLY A 737 33.09 1.25 23.44
CA GLY A 737 32.22 0.25 22.83
C GLY A 737 32.72 -0.12 21.42
N HIS A 738 32.67 -1.40 21.08
CA HIS A 738 33.21 -1.90 19.82
C HIS A 738 32.53 -3.20 19.37
N ARG A 739 32.41 -3.40 18.06
CA ARG A 739 31.85 -4.62 17.46
C ARG A 739 32.96 -5.66 17.29
N ARG A 740 32.82 -6.84 17.91
CA ARG A 740 33.66 -8.01 17.58
C ARG A 740 33.11 -8.70 16.33
N GLY A 741 33.98 -9.33 15.55
CA GLY A 741 33.59 -10.17 14.41
C GLY A 741 33.32 -9.45 13.08
N VAL A 742 33.79 -8.21 12.91
CA VAL A 742 33.71 -7.45 11.63
C VAL A 742 35.03 -6.71 11.43
N GLU A 743 35.55 -6.65 10.20
CA GLU A 743 36.86 -6.03 9.89
C GLU A 743 36.82 -4.50 9.70
N GLN A 744 35.63 -3.89 9.69
CA GLN A 744 35.47 -2.43 9.60
C GLN A 744 34.78 -1.85 10.84
N PRO A 745 35.27 -0.71 11.39
CA PRO A 745 34.54 0.05 12.40
C PRO A 745 33.33 0.77 11.77
N PRO A 746 32.28 1.09 12.56
CA PRO A 746 31.11 1.82 12.06
C PRO A 746 31.46 3.29 11.79
N SER A 747 30.97 3.82 10.66
CA SER A 747 31.34 5.13 10.10
C SER A 747 30.81 6.36 10.85
N TRP A 748 29.86 6.21 11.78
CA TRP A 748 29.27 7.35 12.50
C TRP A 748 30.18 7.98 13.57
N HIS A 749 31.36 7.41 13.83
CA HIS A 749 32.25 7.86 14.90
C HIS A 749 33.17 9.05 14.58
N GLU A 750 33.24 9.51 13.32
CA GLU A 750 34.23 10.54 12.92
C GLU A 750 33.67 11.98 12.87
N ASP A 751 32.39 12.18 12.52
CA ASP A 751 31.85 13.51 12.16
C ASP A 751 31.24 14.35 13.30
N LEU A 752 31.28 13.91 14.56
CA LEU A 752 30.88 14.74 15.72
C LEU A 752 32.00 15.69 16.20
N THR A 753 32.68 16.33 15.26
CA THR A 753 33.69 17.39 15.51
C THR A 753 33.13 18.81 15.33
N GLY A 754 31.88 18.95 14.86
CA GLY A 754 31.28 20.23 14.43
C GLY A 754 30.31 20.91 15.40
N CYS A 755 30.26 20.54 16.68
CA CYS A 755 29.35 21.15 17.66
C CYS A 755 30.11 21.75 18.85
N SER A 756 30.26 23.08 18.84
CA SER A 756 30.69 23.95 19.93
C SER A 756 29.55 24.83 20.39
#